data_AF-A0A8H5Q356-F1
#
_entry.id   AF-A0A8H5Q356-F1
#
_cell.length_a   1.000
_cell.length_b   1.000
_cell.length_c   1.000
_cell.angle_alpha   90.00
_cell.angle_beta   90.00
_cell.angle_gamma   90.00
#
_symmetry.space_group_name_H-M   'P 1'
#
loop_
_entity.id
_entity.type
_entity.pdbx_description
1 polymer ?
#
loop_
_entity_poly.entity_id
_entity_poly.type
_entity_poly.pdbx_seq_one_letter_code
_entity_poly.pdbx_strand_id
1 'polypeptide(L)'
;MTVTEVGCMGVKPNMNIMDHTTPEAKILTDAWEAVISKPGGPQRVYWGLESVDASKVWGFFDFDSVEQHRRFAEEYGADAVKDIPKICTYGEFSKHIKMVPSSDVLGSPLTEVILAYFPQHISDEKKKGLSSKIQEILREAFPDDARVAHAWGVENDFPARNENGQPRTQPSLHMYHGMAEKSTTPTDVLEQEHNAPSEPLSFHHKELDRLDPSRPACFPNRSSELGFIFAVVGSIMVNEYFVSGFPIVLSALSGPSNEVRTWPAAVINLTTAILILPLARLAEIHSARLIFLCGHAWLIFWSIIAAFSQNSTMLIACRAMQCLGPPVFLSSSVVIMSRIYCPGPRNTLTFSILGASSCIGFYSGIFFGALSAQVLGWKWYFLIGAFFGAGIFIAGFLTIPKSHGNSRSDLEMDWLGTATAVTGVALVVYALTDGGNAPQGNVALILGIICLAVFVYVEGWRASQPLVSAEVFKTNYMSRLVVALCVSYGSFSLVLFYASFHIESVLYTGPLLTTAWFIPLTAGGFILALIGGFSLHILNVRRLLIILCLGFLGSLILFSIIPDSRISNSLLYWAFIFPAMILGIVGVDITFNIHNFIITTSLPDHLQAVGGALIASMLYLGMAFWLGVVEMATSAQKEKRAENLDGAS
;
A
#
# COMPACT_ATOMS: atom_id res chain seq x y z
N MET A 1 -14.04 25.08 -42.25
CA MET A 1 -14.22 23.67 -41.81
C MET A 1 -14.69 23.78 -40.39
N THR A 2 -15.83 23.16 -40.07
CA THR A 2 -16.39 23.23 -38.73
C THR A 2 -15.38 22.75 -37.70
N VAL A 3 -15.23 23.52 -36.62
CA VAL A 3 -14.33 23.25 -35.50
C VAL A 3 -15.15 23.29 -34.24
N THR A 4 -14.95 22.30 -33.38
CA THR A 4 -15.54 22.28 -32.05
C THR A 4 -14.48 22.75 -31.07
N GLU A 5 -14.81 23.77 -30.29
CA GLU A 5 -14.01 24.20 -29.16
C GLU A 5 -14.46 23.46 -27.91
N VAL A 6 -13.51 22.92 -27.16
CA VAL A 6 -13.78 22.27 -25.87
C VAL A 6 -13.29 23.16 -24.73
N GLY A 7 -14.19 23.48 -23.80
CA GLY A 7 -13.91 24.18 -22.56
C GLY A 7 -14.26 23.32 -21.35
N CYS A 8 -13.49 23.47 -20.29
CA CYS A 8 -13.80 22.97 -18.96
C CYS A 8 -13.63 24.14 -18.00
N MET A 9 -14.59 24.36 -17.10
CA MET A 9 -14.53 25.42 -16.09
C MET A 9 -14.89 24.83 -14.73
N GLY A 10 -14.27 25.36 -13.67
CA GLY A 10 -14.67 25.03 -12.31
C GLY A 10 -15.84 25.91 -11.88
N VAL A 11 -16.88 25.32 -11.29
CA VAL A 11 -18.01 26.00 -10.67
C VAL A 11 -17.61 26.38 -9.24
N LYS A 12 -17.94 27.60 -8.82
CA LYS A 12 -17.64 28.05 -7.46
C LYS A 12 -18.43 27.25 -6.41
N PRO A 13 -17.89 27.09 -5.19
CA PRO A 13 -18.55 26.34 -4.13
C PRO A 13 -19.95 26.88 -3.83
N ASN A 14 -20.89 25.98 -3.50
CA ASN A 14 -22.28 26.28 -3.13
C ASN A 14 -23.16 26.92 -4.21
N MET A 15 -22.75 26.87 -5.47
CA MET A 15 -23.55 27.35 -6.60
C MET A 15 -24.18 26.17 -7.34
N ASN A 16 -25.50 26.18 -7.50
CA ASN A 16 -26.21 25.16 -8.26
C ASN A 16 -26.59 25.70 -9.65
N ILE A 17 -25.78 25.36 -10.64
CA ILE A 17 -25.94 25.81 -12.03
C ILE A 17 -26.88 24.92 -12.87
N MET A 18 -27.33 23.77 -12.32
CA MET A 18 -28.21 22.83 -13.04
C MET A 18 -29.70 23.08 -12.75
N ASP A 19 -30.02 23.75 -11.65
CA ASP A 19 -31.41 24.09 -11.32
C ASP A 19 -31.78 25.43 -11.95
N HIS A 20 -32.56 25.40 -13.04
CA HIS A 20 -32.99 26.58 -13.79
C HIS A 20 -33.76 27.63 -12.98
N THR A 21 -34.17 27.31 -11.74
CA THR A 21 -34.84 28.26 -10.85
C THR A 21 -33.85 29.16 -10.08
N THR A 22 -32.56 28.79 -10.03
CA THR A 22 -31.53 29.53 -9.30
C THR A 22 -30.98 30.71 -10.12
N PRO A 23 -30.54 31.79 -9.46
CA PRO A 23 -29.90 32.91 -10.15
C PRO A 23 -28.58 32.52 -10.83
N GLU A 24 -27.86 31.53 -10.31
CA GLU A 24 -26.60 31.05 -10.88
C GLU A 24 -26.81 30.30 -12.21
N ALA A 25 -27.85 29.46 -12.30
CA ALA A 25 -28.21 28.77 -13.54
C ALA A 25 -28.68 29.75 -14.62
N LYS A 26 -29.36 30.84 -14.24
CA LYS A 26 -29.73 31.92 -15.16
C LYS A 26 -28.51 32.63 -15.73
N ILE A 27 -27.52 32.95 -14.90
CA ILE A 27 -26.26 33.57 -15.36
C ILE A 27 -25.58 32.69 -16.43
N LEU A 28 -25.54 31.37 -16.22
CA LEU A 28 -24.95 30.44 -17.18
C LEU A 28 -25.77 30.35 -18.48
N THR A 29 -27.10 30.27 -18.36
CA THR A 29 -28.01 30.17 -19.50
C THR A 29 -27.98 31.45 -20.35
N ASP A 30 -28.05 32.61 -19.71
CA ASP A 30 -28.00 33.93 -20.36
C ASP A 30 -26.67 34.14 -21.10
N ALA A 31 -25.55 33.67 -20.52
CA ALA A 31 -24.25 33.71 -21.16
C ALA A 31 -24.21 32.85 -22.43
N TRP A 32 -24.75 31.62 -22.40
CA TRP A 32 -24.81 30.77 -23.60
C TRP A 32 -25.76 31.30 -24.67
N GLU A 33 -26.90 31.85 -24.28
CA GLU A 33 -27.81 32.54 -25.21
C GLU A 33 -27.15 33.78 -25.83
N ALA A 34 -26.41 34.56 -25.05
CA ALA A 34 -25.63 35.69 -25.55
C ALA A 34 -24.54 35.24 -26.53
N VAL A 35 -23.87 34.13 -26.25
CA VAL A 35 -22.83 33.56 -27.14
C VAL A 35 -23.44 33.11 -28.48
N ILE A 36 -24.58 32.42 -28.47
CA ILE A 36 -25.24 31.91 -29.69
C ILE A 36 -25.91 33.02 -30.51
N SER A 37 -26.48 34.04 -29.86
CA SER A 37 -27.27 35.08 -30.54
C SER A 37 -26.45 36.17 -31.23
N LYS A 38 -25.16 36.30 -30.89
CA LYS A 38 -24.29 37.35 -31.42
C LYS A 38 -23.76 37.00 -32.83
N PRO A 39 -23.54 38.00 -33.70
CA PRO A 39 -23.01 37.77 -35.04
C PRO A 39 -21.65 37.08 -34.99
N GLY A 40 -21.50 35.95 -35.70
CA GLY A 40 -20.25 35.18 -35.72
C GLY A 40 -20.06 34.21 -34.55
N GLY A 41 -21.02 34.12 -33.62
CA GLY A 41 -21.03 33.13 -32.54
C GLY A 41 -21.15 31.68 -33.03
N PRO A 42 -21.00 30.69 -32.13
CA PRO A 42 -21.11 29.27 -32.46
C PRO A 42 -22.54 28.91 -32.87
N GLN A 43 -22.66 27.97 -33.81
CA GLN A 43 -23.96 27.49 -34.29
C GLN A 43 -24.72 26.71 -33.21
N ARG A 44 -23.99 25.99 -32.36
CA ARG A 44 -24.52 25.14 -31.29
C ARG A 44 -23.56 25.12 -30.11
N VAL A 45 -24.14 24.99 -28.92
CA VAL A 45 -23.41 24.80 -27.67
C VAL A 45 -24.00 23.59 -26.95
N TYR A 46 -23.16 22.63 -26.59
CA TYR A 46 -23.50 21.52 -25.71
C TYR A 46 -22.74 21.69 -24.40
N TRP A 47 -23.38 21.45 -23.26
CA TRP A 47 -22.71 21.59 -21.98
C TRP A 47 -23.29 20.63 -20.93
N GLY A 48 -22.52 20.35 -19.90
CA GLY A 48 -22.94 19.48 -18.79
C GLY A 48 -21.93 19.43 -17.65
N LEU A 49 -22.35 18.85 -16.53
CA LEU A 49 -21.47 18.61 -15.38
C LEU A 49 -20.72 17.29 -15.51
N GLU A 50 -19.51 17.25 -14.95
CA GLU A 50 -18.75 16.01 -14.82
C GLU A 50 -19.40 15.08 -13.78
N SER A 51 -19.66 13.82 -14.16
CA SER A 51 -20.37 12.86 -13.30
C SER A 51 -19.62 12.51 -12.02
N VAL A 52 -18.30 12.61 -12.02
CA VAL A 52 -17.44 12.29 -10.86
C VAL A 52 -17.22 13.52 -9.99
N ASP A 53 -17.29 14.71 -10.58
CA ASP A 53 -16.98 15.99 -9.93
C ASP A 53 -17.92 17.09 -10.42
N ALA A 54 -19.03 17.27 -9.71
CA ALA A 54 -20.04 18.28 -10.03
C ALA A 54 -19.54 19.73 -9.94
N SER A 55 -18.30 19.95 -9.49
CA SER A 55 -17.65 21.25 -9.55
C SER A 55 -17.03 21.55 -10.91
N LYS A 56 -17.05 20.63 -11.88
CA LYS A 56 -16.59 20.91 -13.26
C LYS A 56 -17.75 20.95 -14.24
N VAL A 57 -17.81 22.04 -15.00
CA VAL A 57 -18.71 22.19 -16.14
C VAL A 57 -17.91 22.09 -17.44
N TRP A 58 -18.41 21.30 -18.38
CA TRP A 58 -17.85 21.12 -19.70
C TRP A 58 -18.72 21.81 -20.73
N GLY A 59 -18.10 22.44 -21.73
CA GLY A 59 -18.77 23.11 -22.85
C GLY A 59 -18.13 22.76 -24.18
N PHE A 60 -18.96 22.53 -25.19
CA PHE A 60 -18.60 22.22 -26.57
C PHE A 60 -19.25 23.24 -27.50
N PHE A 61 -18.44 24.01 -28.23
CA PHE A 61 -18.92 25.13 -29.06
C PHE A 61 -18.57 24.87 -30.53
N ASP A 62 -19.59 24.75 -31.38
CA ASP A 62 -19.41 24.44 -32.81
C ASP A 62 -19.33 25.74 -33.65
N PHE A 63 -18.16 26.04 -34.19
CA PHE A 63 -17.91 27.17 -35.10
C PHE A 63 -17.68 26.71 -36.55
N ASP A 64 -17.96 27.54 -37.57
CA ASP A 64 -17.71 27.16 -38.97
C ASP A 64 -16.22 27.19 -39.37
N SER A 65 -15.40 27.92 -38.61
CA SER A 65 -13.95 27.99 -38.78
C SER A 65 -13.25 28.58 -37.55
N VAL A 66 -11.95 28.29 -37.41
CA VAL A 66 -11.08 28.92 -36.40
C VAL A 66 -11.03 30.44 -36.56
N GLU A 67 -11.03 30.93 -37.79
CA GLU A 67 -11.00 32.37 -38.10
C GLU A 67 -12.26 33.08 -37.60
N GLN A 68 -13.42 32.43 -37.70
CA GLN A 68 -14.67 32.96 -37.17
C GLN A 68 -14.68 32.96 -35.64
N HIS A 69 -14.25 31.87 -35.00
CA HIS A 69 -14.11 31.84 -33.54
C HIS A 69 -13.20 32.98 -33.05
N ARG A 70 -12.05 33.17 -33.70
CA ARG A 70 -11.11 34.25 -33.35
C ARG A 70 -11.75 35.63 -33.43
N ARG A 71 -12.46 35.93 -34.52
CA ARG A 71 -13.18 37.20 -34.68
C ARG A 71 -14.26 37.38 -33.62
N PHE A 72 -15.02 36.33 -33.33
CA PHE A 72 -16.03 36.35 -32.27
C PHE A 72 -15.40 36.63 -30.90
N ALA A 73 -14.31 35.95 -30.55
CA ALA A 73 -13.58 36.16 -29.31
C ALA A 73 -13.04 37.60 -29.17
N GLU A 74 -12.53 38.18 -30.26
CA GLU A 74 -11.99 39.54 -30.31
C GLU A 74 -13.10 40.63 -30.26
N GLU A 75 -14.24 40.42 -30.92
CA GLU A 75 -15.30 41.43 -31.04
C GLU A 75 -16.40 41.36 -29.97
N TYR A 76 -16.82 40.15 -29.57
CA TYR A 76 -18.02 39.95 -28.74
C TYR A 76 -17.80 39.04 -27.53
N GLY A 77 -16.75 38.20 -27.55
CA GLY A 77 -16.51 37.18 -26.53
C GLY A 77 -16.47 37.72 -25.12
N ALA A 78 -15.72 38.81 -24.89
CA ALA A 78 -15.56 39.42 -23.57
C ALA A 78 -16.88 39.95 -22.97
N ASP A 79 -17.79 40.47 -23.78
CA ASP A 79 -19.10 40.94 -23.32
C ASP A 79 -20.07 39.77 -23.08
N ALA A 80 -20.01 38.72 -23.91
CA ALA A 80 -20.88 37.56 -23.82
C ALA A 80 -20.63 36.71 -22.56
N VAL A 81 -19.39 36.63 -22.07
CA VAL A 81 -19.02 35.81 -20.89
C VAL A 81 -18.69 36.64 -19.65
N LYS A 82 -18.98 37.95 -19.62
CA LYS A 82 -18.59 38.87 -18.53
C LYS A 82 -19.08 38.44 -17.14
N ASP A 83 -20.20 37.72 -17.08
CA ASP A 83 -20.82 37.27 -15.84
C ASP A 83 -20.45 35.83 -15.46
N ILE A 84 -19.84 35.05 -16.37
CA ILE A 84 -19.35 33.69 -16.10
C ILE A 84 -18.35 33.64 -14.94
N PRO A 85 -17.38 34.57 -14.81
CA PRO A 85 -16.48 34.60 -13.65
C PRO A 85 -17.18 34.82 -12.29
N LYS A 86 -18.46 35.21 -12.27
CA LYS A 86 -19.23 35.27 -11.01
C LYS A 86 -19.54 33.88 -10.49
N ILE A 87 -19.78 32.92 -11.39
CA ILE A 87 -20.16 31.54 -11.06
C ILE A 87 -19.05 30.52 -11.26
N CYS A 88 -18.03 30.81 -12.07
CA CYS A 88 -16.92 29.91 -12.35
C CYS A 88 -15.56 30.45 -11.82
N THR A 89 -14.64 29.55 -11.47
CA THR A 89 -13.31 29.84 -10.89
C THR A 89 -12.23 30.18 -11.92
N TYR A 90 -12.39 29.73 -13.17
CA TYR A 90 -11.52 30.07 -14.31
C TYR A 90 -12.36 30.05 -15.59
N GLY A 91 -12.13 31.00 -16.50
CA GLY A 91 -12.93 31.23 -17.70
C GLY A 91 -12.15 31.12 -19.00
N GLU A 92 -11.05 30.37 -19.02
CA GLU A 92 -10.26 30.15 -20.22
C GLU A 92 -10.72 28.88 -20.94
N PHE A 93 -11.18 29.08 -22.17
CA PHE A 93 -11.44 28.03 -23.14
C PHE A 93 -10.23 27.88 -24.05
N SER A 94 -9.96 26.65 -24.49
CA SER A 94 -9.75 26.34 -25.92
C SER A 94 -8.79 25.16 -26.09
N LYS A 95 -9.37 24.04 -26.53
CA LYS A 95 -8.73 23.20 -27.55
C LYS A 95 -9.62 23.21 -28.78
N HIS A 96 -9.07 23.71 -29.90
CA HIS A 96 -9.70 23.58 -31.20
C HIS A 96 -9.53 22.16 -31.73
N ILE A 97 -10.64 21.45 -31.87
CA ILE A 97 -10.63 20.09 -32.41
C ILE A 97 -11.53 20.00 -33.63
N LYS A 98 -11.06 19.25 -34.64
CA LYS A 98 -11.88 18.92 -35.80
C LYS A 98 -12.49 17.54 -35.60
N MET A 99 -13.76 17.48 -35.18
CA MET A 99 -14.48 16.22 -34.99
C MET A 99 -14.80 15.52 -36.32
N VAL A 100 -14.64 14.19 -36.34
CA VAL A 100 -15.06 13.31 -37.45
C VAL A 100 -15.59 11.98 -36.86
N PRO A 101 -16.88 11.57 -37.04
CA PRO A 101 -18.06 12.23 -37.61
C PRO A 101 -19.02 12.85 -36.55
N SER A 102 -20.21 13.32 -36.99
CA SER A 102 -21.06 14.40 -36.44
C SER A 102 -21.67 14.26 -35.04
N SER A 103 -21.94 15.45 -34.46
CA SER A 103 -22.75 15.88 -33.28
C SER A 103 -23.69 14.93 -32.52
N ASP A 104 -24.10 13.81 -33.08
CA ASP A 104 -25.09 12.92 -32.48
C ASP A 104 -24.59 12.28 -31.18
N VAL A 105 -23.27 12.11 -31.03
CA VAL A 105 -22.64 11.62 -29.79
C VAL A 105 -22.91 12.58 -28.63
N LEU A 106 -22.84 13.89 -28.88
CA LEU A 106 -23.05 14.93 -27.88
C LEU A 106 -24.53 15.10 -27.49
N GLY A 107 -25.45 14.49 -28.24
CA GLY A 107 -26.87 14.40 -27.88
C GLY A 107 -27.19 13.23 -26.95
N SER A 108 -26.21 12.39 -26.60
CA SER A 108 -26.40 11.29 -25.66
C SER A 108 -26.61 11.81 -24.23
N PRO A 109 -27.52 11.22 -23.43
CA PRO A 109 -27.71 11.59 -22.03
C PRO A 109 -26.45 11.39 -21.17
N LEU A 110 -25.52 10.52 -21.62
CA LEU A 110 -24.21 10.34 -21.02
C LEU A 110 -23.15 10.36 -22.13
N THR A 111 -22.18 11.25 -22.01
CA THR A 111 -21.05 11.36 -22.92
C THR A 111 -19.75 11.20 -22.15
N GLU A 112 -18.93 10.23 -22.53
CA GLU A 112 -17.60 10.03 -21.95
C GLU A 112 -16.54 10.58 -22.91
N VAL A 113 -15.62 11.41 -22.38
CA VAL A 113 -14.61 12.10 -23.18
C VAL A 113 -13.22 11.62 -22.79
N ILE A 114 -12.51 11.03 -23.76
CA ILE A 114 -11.14 10.56 -23.57
C ILE A 114 -10.18 11.53 -24.28
N LEU A 115 -9.30 12.18 -23.51
CA LEU A 115 -8.27 13.06 -24.03
C LEU A 115 -6.92 12.33 -24.07
N ALA A 116 -6.37 12.14 -25.27
CA ALA A 116 -5.05 11.55 -25.47
C ALA A 116 -4.06 12.58 -26.03
N TYR A 117 -2.91 12.72 -25.36
CA TYR A 117 -1.86 13.66 -25.77
C TYR A 117 -0.78 12.92 -26.56
N PHE A 118 -0.46 13.45 -27.74
CA PHE A 118 0.60 12.93 -28.59
C PHE A 118 1.69 13.98 -28.73
N PRO A 119 2.97 13.59 -28.57
CA PRO A 119 4.08 14.49 -28.89
C PRO A 119 3.97 15.05 -30.30
N GLN A 120 4.35 16.33 -30.49
CA GLN A 120 4.24 17.04 -31.78
C GLN A 120 4.96 16.33 -32.94
N HIS A 121 5.97 15.49 -32.64
CA HIS A 121 6.77 14.77 -33.63
C HIS A 121 6.11 13.50 -34.20
N ILE A 122 4.92 13.11 -33.70
CA ILE A 122 4.20 11.94 -34.23
C ILE A 122 3.48 12.35 -35.52
N SER A 123 3.71 11.59 -36.60
CA SER A 123 3.03 11.80 -37.88
C SER A 123 1.53 11.57 -37.79
N ASP A 124 0.75 12.32 -38.57
CA ASP A 124 -0.71 12.21 -38.55
C ASP A 124 -1.23 10.83 -39.01
N GLU A 125 -0.45 10.11 -39.82
CA GLU A 125 -0.73 8.71 -40.17
C GLU A 125 -0.65 7.78 -38.96
N LYS A 126 0.37 7.95 -38.10
CA LYS A 126 0.50 7.17 -36.86
C LYS A 126 -0.63 7.51 -35.89
N LYS A 127 -0.98 8.80 -35.75
CA LYS A 127 -2.12 9.23 -34.93
C LYS A 127 -3.42 8.54 -35.39
N LYS A 128 -3.72 8.56 -36.69
CA LYS A 128 -4.88 7.86 -37.27
C LYS A 128 -4.87 6.35 -37.01
N GLY A 129 -3.71 5.69 -37.14
CA GLY A 129 -3.57 4.27 -36.84
C GLY A 129 -3.83 3.93 -35.36
N LEU A 130 -3.36 4.76 -34.44
CA LEU A 130 -3.63 4.64 -33.01
C LEU A 130 -5.11 4.87 -32.67
N SER A 131 -5.74 5.89 -33.27
CA SER A 131 -7.18 6.13 -33.11
C SER A 131 -8.03 4.97 -33.59
N SER A 132 -7.65 4.33 -34.70
CA SER A 132 -8.39 3.18 -35.24
C SER A 132 -8.35 2.00 -34.27
N LYS A 133 -7.20 1.75 -33.62
CA LYS A 133 -7.08 0.71 -32.57
C LYS A 133 -7.89 1.04 -31.32
N ILE A 134 -7.88 2.31 -30.90
CA ILE A 134 -8.69 2.75 -29.75
C ILE A 134 -10.17 2.56 -30.06
N GLN A 135 -10.62 2.89 -31.27
CA GLN A 135 -12.00 2.65 -31.70
C GLN A 135 -12.36 1.16 -31.72
N GLU A 136 -11.45 0.29 -32.14
CA GLU A 136 -11.65 -1.17 -32.10
C GLU A 136 -11.84 -1.67 -30.66
N ILE A 137 -10.96 -1.24 -29.74
CA ILE A 137 -11.07 -1.56 -28.31
C ILE A 137 -12.39 -1.05 -27.72
N LEU A 138 -12.77 0.20 -28.04
CA LEU A 138 -14.01 0.78 -27.53
C LEU A 138 -15.25 0.07 -28.08
N ARG A 139 -15.22 -0.38 -29.33
CA ARG A 139 -16.31 -1.20 -29.91
C ARG A 139 -16.41 -2.58 -29.29
N GLU A 140 -15.29 -3.22 -28.96
CA GLU A 140 -15.29 -4.50 -28.23
C GLU A 140 -15.81 -4.33 -26.80
N ALA A 141 -15.48 -3.21 -26.15
CA ALA A 141 -15.91 -2.92 -24.78
C ALA A 141 -17.39 -2.52 -24.68
N PHE A 142 -17.94 -1.84 -25.69
CA PHE A 142 -19.30 -1.31 -25.69
C PHE A 142 -20.07 -1.72 -26.96
N PRO A 143 -20.53 -2.98 -27.05
CA PRO A 143 -21.04 -3.57 -28.29
C PRO A 143 -22.45 -3.10 -28.71
N ASP A 144 -23.23 -2.49 -27.82
CA ASP A 144 -24.62 -2.07 -28.09
C ASP A 144 -24.78 -0.53 -27.91
N ASP A 145 -25.33 0.14 -28.93
CA ASP A 145 -25.73 1.57 -28.99
C ASP A 145 -24.66 2.68 -28.78
N ALA A 146 -23.42 2.34 -28.46
CA ALA A 146 -22.35 3.32 -28.27
C ALA A 146 -21.90 3.99 -29.59
N ARG A 147 -22.09 5.31 -29.69
CA ARG A 147 -21.57 6.13 -30.79
C ARG A 147 -20.23 6.73 -30.42
N VAL A 148 -19.17 6.40 -31.16
CA VAL A 148 -17.80 6.89 -30.91
C VAL A 148 -17.39 7.92 -31.97
N ALA A 149 -17.06 9.14 -31.54
CA ALA A 149 -16.44 10.17 -32.37
C ALA A 149 -15.01 10.44 -31.91
N HIS A 150 -14.14 10.89 -32.82
CA HIS A 150 -12.76 11.26 -32.49
C HIS A 150 -12.35 12.53 -33.23
N ALA A 151 -11.36 13.22 -32.68
CA ALA A 151 -10.88 14.49 -33.21
C ALA A 151 -9.40 14.70 -32.89
N TRP A 152 -8.75 15.53 -33.68
CA TRP A 152 -7.36 15.92 -33.49
C TRP A 152 -7.25 17.45 -33.47
N GLY A 153 -6.39 17.95 -32.59
CA GLY A 153 -6.02 19.37 -32.47
C GLY A 153 -4.51 19.51 -32.24
N VAL A 154 -3.95 20.67 -32.56
CA VAL A 154 -2.54 20.99 -32.31
C VAL A 154 -2.47 21.95 -31.12
N GLU A 155 -1.58 21.68 -30.17
CA GLU A 155 -1.26 22.57 -29.06
C GLU A 155 -0.37 23.73 -29.57
N ASN A 156 -0.98 24.68 -30.29
CA ASN A 156 -0.32 25.93 -30.70
C ASN A 156 -0.96 27.18 -30.06
N ASP A 157 -2.03 27.01 -29.27
CA ASP A 157 -2.73 28.10 -28.59
C ASP A 157 -2.21 28.32 -27.14
N PHE A 158 -1.13 27.64 -26.76
CA PHE A 158 -0.45 27.79 -25.46
C PHE A 158 1.05 28.08 -25.67
N PRO A 159 1.56 29.30 -25.42
CA PRO A 159 2.94 29.42 -25.01
C PRO A 159 2.98 29.13 -23.50
N ALA A 160 3.35 27.91 -23.11
CA ALA A 160 3.77 27.66 -21.73
C ALA A 160 5.04 28.49 -21.49
N ARG A 161 4.86 29.70 -20.98
CA ARG A 161 5.95 30.61 -20.62
C ARG A 161 6.42 30.27 -19.21
N ASN A 162 7.73 30.30 -18.97
CA ASN A 162 8.25 30.26 -17.61
C ASN A 162 7.84 31.55 -16.84
N GLU A 163 8.11 31.60 -15.53
CA GLU A 163 7.84 32.78 -14.67
C GLU A 163 8.47 34.09 -15.21
N ASN A 164 9.42 33.97 -16.15
CA ASN A 164 10.13 35.07 -16.81
C ASN A 164 9.63 35.35 -18.24
N GLY A 165 8.53 34.74 -18.70
CA GLY A 165 7.88 35.08 -19.96
C GLY A 165 8.46 34.45 -21.24
N GLN A 166 9.38 33.47 -21.17
CA GLN A 166 9.99 32.80 -22.32
C GLN A 166 9.33 31.45 -22.67
N PRO A 167 9.24 31.05 -23.96
CA PRO A 167 8.60 29.79 -24.38
C PRO A 167 9.36 28.53 -23.91
N ARG A 168 8.65 27.55 -23.33
CA ARG A 168 9.24 26.25 -22.92
C ARG A 168 9.56 25.35 -24.13
N THR A 169 10.76 24.76 -24.14
CA THR A 169 11.27 23.88 -25.21
C THR A 169 11.25 22.38 -24.87
N GLN A 170 10.66 21.96 -23.75
CA GLN A 170 10.54 20.55 -23.38
C GLN A 170 9.15 20.19 -22.82
N PRO A 171 8.62 18.99 -23.12
CA PRO A 171 7.34 18.53 -22.59
C PRO A 171 7.50 18.26 -21.09
N SER A 172 6.78 19.03 -20.28
CA SER A 172 6.66 18.82 -18.84
C SER A 172 5.17 18.82 -18.49
N LEU A 173 4.76 17.80 -17.75
CA LEU A 173 3.43 17.66 -17.21
C LEU A 173 3.35 18.54 -15.95
N HIS A 174 2.73 19.72 -15.99
CA HIS A 174 2.50 20.52 -14.78
C HIS A 174 1.28 21.45 -14.85
N MET A 175 0.43 21.34 -13.81
CA MET A 175 -0.54 22.33 -13.35
C MET A 175 0.17 23.57 -12.75
N TYR A 176 -0.48 24.74 -12.81
CA TYR A 176 -0.02 25.95 -12.14
C TYR A 176 -1.12 26.61 -11.28
N HIS A 177 -0.66 27.26 -10.21
CA HIS A 177 -1.40 28.09 -9.25
C HIS A 177 -0.62 29.40 -9.02
N GLY A 178 -1.29 30.50 -8.62
CA GLY A 178 -0.67 31.76 -8.20
C GLY A 178 -1.63 32.75 -7.51
N MET A 179 -1.20 33.31 -6.37
CA MET A 179 -1.95 34.07 -5.33
C MET A 179 -1.98 35.61 -5.52
N ALA A 180 -2.84 36.35 -4.78
CA ALA A 180 -2.47 37.35 -3.73
C ALA A 180 -3.65 38.23 -3.21
N GLU A 181 -3.61 38.57 -1.90
CA GLU A 181 -4.64 39.15 -1.00
C GLU A 181 -4.68 40.70 -0.88
N LYS A 182 -5.76 41.26 -0.26
CA LYS A 182 -5.72 41.97 1.06
C LYS A 182 -7.11 42.43 1.62
N SER A 183 -7.44 41.97 2.85
CA SER A 183 -7.86 42.71 4.08
C SER A 183 -8.93 43.86 3.99
N THR A 184 -10.03 43.96 4.76
CA THR A 184 -10.21 44.07 6.25
C THR A 184 -11.68 43.85 6.71
N THR A 185 -11.83 43.38 7.97
CA THR A 185 -12.97 43.15 8.90
C THR A 185 -13.84 44.38 9.29
N PRO A 186 -14.80 44.35 10.28
CA PRO A 186 -15.77 43.36 10.82
C PRO A 186 -17.22 43.97 10.88
N THR A 187 -18.34 43.38 11.34
CA THR A 187 -18.69 42.85 12.67
C THR A 187 -20.14 42.37 12.66
N ASP A 188 -20.38 41.23 13.31
CA ASP A 188 -21.52 40.76 14.12
C ASP A 188 -22.96 41.20 13.80
N VAL A 189 -23.87 40.22 13.76
CA VAL A 189 -24.94 40.02 14.78
C VAL A 189 -25.93 38.93 14.30
N LEU A 190 -26.01 37.86 15.11
CA LEU A 190 -27.06 36.83 15.28
C LEU A 190 -26.95 35.56 14.42
N GLU A 191 -26.34 34.48 14.91
CA GLU A 191 -26.79 33.56 15.99
C GLU A 191 -28.00 32.68 15.64
N GLN A 192 -27.74 31.36 15.68
CA GLN A 192 -28.66 30.25 15.96
C GLN A 192 -29.51 29.67 14.81
N GLU A 193 -28.82 29.07 13.83
CA GLU A 193 -29.11 27.67 13.44
C GLU A 193 -27.82 26.85 13.58
N HIS A 194 -27.58 26.53 14.85
CA HIS A 194 -26.53 25.70 15.40
C HIS A 194 -27.08 24.27 15.44
N ASN A 195 -26.44 23.32 14.75
CA ASN A 195 -26.23 21.90 15.15
C ASN A 195 -26.19 20.89 13.99
N ALA A 196 -25.19 21.01 13.12
CA ALA A 196 -24.46 19.89 12.48
C ALA A 196 -23.08 20.42 12.09
N PRO A 197 -21.96 19.69 12.22
CA PRO A 197 -20.65 20.23 11.88
C PRO A 197 -20.54 20.32 10.35
N SER A 198 -20.93 21.46 9.80
CA SER A 198 -20.58 21.89 8.45
C SER A 198 -19.11 22.35 8.50
N GLU A 199 -18.17 21.42 8.28
CA GLU A 199 -16.85 21.85 7.81
C GLU A 199 -17.06 22.52 6.44
N PRO A 200 -16.62 23.77 6.26
CA PRO A 200 -16.68 24.42 4.95
C PRO A 200 -15.86 23.58 3.96
N LEU A 201 -16.46 23.18 2.84
CA LEU A 201 -15.75 22.56 1.71
C LEU A 201 -14.84 23.60 1.05
N SER A 202 -13.77 23.97 1.76
CA SER A 202 -12.62 24.62 1.19
C SER A 202 -11.78 23.52 0.55
N PHE A 203 -11.80 23.41 -0.77
CA PHE A 203 -10.69 22.81 -1.49
C PHE A 203 -9.53 23.83 -1.45
N HIS A 204 -8.94 23.99 -0.27
CA HIS A 204 -7.87 24.92 0.08
C HIS A 204 -6.56 24.13 0.20
N HIS A 205 -5.53 24.50 -0.56
CA HIS A 205 -4.08 24.22 -0.38
C HIS A 205 -3.61 22.77 -0.14
N LYS A 206 -4.28 21.98 0.70
CA LYS A 206 -3.99 20.58 1.03
C LYS A 206 -3.89 19.67 -0.19
N GLU A 207 -4.68 19.86 -1.25
CA GLU A 207 -4.58 18.99 -2.44
C GLU A 207 -3.39 19.32 -3.34
N LEU A 208 -2.89 20.56 -3.30
CA LEU A 208 -1.65 20.97 -3.98
C LEU A 208 -0.42 20.63 -3.14
N ASP A 209 -0.51 20.74 -1.81
CA ASP A 209 0.49 20.24 -0.87
C ASP A 209 0.64 18.70 -0.93
N ARG A 210 -0.37 17.98 -1.42
CA ARG A 210 -0.25 16.53 -1.67
C ARG A 210 0.86 16.22 -2.66
N LEU A 211 1.00 17.04 -3.71
CA LEU A 211 1.94 16.82 -4.81
C LEU A 211 3.29 17.54 -4.63
N ASP A 212 3.44 18.38 -3.60
CA ASP A 212 4.69 19.11 -3.37
C ASP A 212 5.81 18.15 -2.93
N PRO A 213 6.92 18.01 -3.69
CA PRO A 213 8.09 17.23 -3.27
C PRO A 213 8.85 17.84 -2.07
N SER A 214 8.44 19.03 -1.61
CA SER A 214 9.06 19.71 -0.47
C SER A 214 8.98 18.92 0.84
N ARG A 215 9.79 19.35 1.81
CA ARG A 215 9.90 18.68 3.11
C ARG A 215 8.64 18.98 3.94
N PRO A 216 8.06 17.99 4.64
CA PRO A 216 6.95 18.25 5.55
C PRO A 216 7.31 19.38 6.52
N ALA A 217 6.43 20.40 6.61
CA ALA A 217 6.66 21.58 7.44
C ALA A 217 6.80 21.26 8.94
N CYS A 218 6.36 20.07 9.36
CA CYS A 218 6.49 19.58 10.73
C CYS A 218 7.94 19.31 11.16
N PHE A 219 8.89 19.17 10.22
CA PHE A 219 10.31 18.95 10.53
C PHE A 219 11.11 20.25 10.42
N PRO A 220 11.73 20.73 11.52
CA PRO A 220 12.53 21.96 11.48
C PRO A 220 13.76 21.81 10.57
N ASN A 221 14.47 20.68 10.66
CA ASN A 221 15.74 20.44 9.98
C ASN A 221 15.75 19.12 9.18
N ARG A 222 16.69 18.96 8.24
CA ARG A 222 16.87 17.69 7.50
C ARG A 222 17.28 16.54 8.43
N SER A 223 18.02 16.83 9.51
CA SER A 223 18.43 15.83 10.49
C SER A 223 17.26 15.26 11.28
N SER A 224 16.26 16.08 11.63
CA SER A 224 15.05 15.60 12.31
C SER A 224 14.21 14.71 11.40
N GLU A 225 14.12 15.03 10.11
CA GLU A 225 13.45 14.17 9.14
C GLU A 225 14.21 12.85 8.95
N LEU A 226 15.54 12.89 8.81
CA LEU A 226 16.34 11.69 8.65
C LEU A 226 16.27 10.79 9.89
N GLY A 227 16.28 11.37 11.09
CA GLY A 227 16.10 10.61 12.33
C GLY A 227 14.68 10.05 12.49
N PHE A 228 13.66 10.73 11.96
CA PHE A 228 12.30 10.20 11.87
C PHE A 228 12.23 9.00 10.94
N ILE A 229 12.78 9.15 9.72
CA ILE A 229 12.85 8.06 8.74
C ILE A 229 13.62 6.88 9.36
N PHE A 230 14.77 7.14 10.00
CA PHE A 230 15.53 6.11 10.72
C PHE A 230 14.70 5.41 11.80
N ALA A 231 13.86 6.13 12.55
CA ALA A 231 13.03 5.51 13.57
C ALA A 231 11.96 4.58 12.95
N VAL A 232 11.27 5.04 11.91
CA VAL A 232 10.21 4.27 11.22
C VAL A 232 10.79 3.07 10.47
N VAL A 233 11.83 3.28 9.69
CA VAL A 233 12.59 2.25 8.95
C VAL A 233 13.26 1.28 9.92
N GLY A 234 13.83 1.78 11.01
CA GLY A 234 14.43 0.95 12.05
C GLY A 234 13.41 0.04 12.73
N SER A 235 12.15 0.46 12.83
CA SER A 235 11.08 -0.33 13.45
C SER A 235 10.81 -1.62 12.68
N ILE A 236 10.69 -1.56 11.35
CA ILE A 236 10.53 -2.78 10.55
C ILE A 236 11.82 -3.60 10.53
N MET A 237 12.98 -2.93 10.54
CA MET A 237 14.27 -3.60 10.61
C MET A 237 14.44 -4.43 11.90
N VAL A 238 14.04 -3.88 13.06
CA VAL A 238 14.11 -4.60 14.34
C VAL A 238 13.06 -5.70 14.45
N ASN A 239 11.88 -5.55 13.82
CA ASN A 239 10.92 -6.64 13.69
C ASN A 239 11.55 -7.82 12.93
N GLU A 240 12.02 -7.56 11.71
CA GLU A 240 12.61 -8.60 10.85
C GLU A 240 13.85 -9.24 11.48
N TYR A 241 14.64 -8.47 12.23
CA TYR A 241 15.76 -8.98 13.02
C TYR A 241 15.32 -10.11 13.96
N PHE A 242 14.20 -9.92 14.67
CA PHE A 242 13.67 -10.92 15.61
C PHE A 242 12.98 -12.09 14.92
N VAL A 243 12.31 -11.82 13.79
CA VAL A 243 11.65 -12.85 12.97
C VAL A 243 12.68 -13.84 12.42
N SER A 244 13.76 -13.35 11.79
CA SER A 244 14.72 -14.20 11.08
C SER A 244 15.84 -14.77 11.94
N GLY A 245 16.28 -14.02 12.96
CA GLY A 245 17.45 -14.38 13.74
C GLY A 245 17.19 -15.41 14.84
N PHE A 246 15.97 -15.43 15.39
CA PHE A 246 15.66 -16.33 16.49
C PHE A 246 15.66 -17.81 16.11
N PRO A 247 15.13 -18.26 14.95
CA PRO A 247 15.27 -19.64 14.51
C PRO A 247 16.72 -20.16 14.54
N ILE A 248 17.69 -19.32 14.20
CA ILE A 248 19.13 -19.66 14.21
C ILE A 248 19.67 -19.74 15.65
N VAL A 249 19.22 -18.84 16.54
CA VAL A 249 19.59 -18.93 17.95
C VAL A 249 18.92 -20.13 18.63
N LEU A 250 17.73 -20.51 18.17
CA LEU A 250 16.96 -21.63 18.69
C LEU A 250 17.72 -22.95 18.47
N SER A 251 18.35 -23.17 17.32
CA SER A 251 19.17 -24.37 17.09
C SER A 251 20.32 -24.49 18.08
N ALA A 252 20.93 -23.37 18.51
CA ALA A 252 21.95 -23.36 19.56
C ALA A 252 21.41 -23.54 20.99
N LEU A 253 20.15 -23.16 21.25
CA LEU A 253 19.46 -23.42 22.53
C LEU A 253 18.95 -24.86 22.65
N SER A 254 18.78 -25.53 21.50
CA SER A 254 18.32 -26.91 21.39
C SER A 254 19.48 -27.86 21.60
N GLY A 255 19.73 -28.28 22.85
CA GLY A 255 20.61 -29.41 23.12
C GLY A 255 20.17 -30.69 22.38
N PRO A 256 20.93 -31.80 22.46
CA PRO A 256 20.70 -33.04 21.70
C PRO A 256 19.36 -33.75 21.98
N SER A 257 18.55 -33.28 22.94
CA SER A 257 17.27 -33.86 23.31
C SER A 257 16.08 -33.41 22.43
N ASN A 258 16.27 -32.62 21.37
CA ASN A 258 15.28 -32.35 20.29
C ASN A 258 13.82 -31.99 20.67
N GLU A 259 13.53 -31.69 21.93
CA GLU A 259 12.20 -31.28 22.42
C GLU A 259 11.98 -29.77 22.38
N VAL A 260 12.84 -29.03 21.67
CA VAL A 260 12.66 -27.59 21.54
C VAL A 260 11.55 -27.33 20.53
N ARG A 261 10.37 -27.07 21.10
CA ARG A 261 9.18 -26.59 20.41
C ARG A 261 9.58 -25.40 19.54
N THR A 262 9.29 -25.46 18.26
CA THR A 262 9.41 -24.39 17.25
C THR A 262 8.47 -23.21 17.51
N TRP A 263 7.48 -23.42 18.37
CA TRP A 263 6.50 -22.42 18.81
C TRP A 263 7.10 -21.04 19.15
N PRO A 264 8.19 -20.88 19.95
CA PRO A 264 8.71 -19.55 20.26
C PRO A 264 9.24 -18.78 19.03
N ALA A 265 9.56 -19.46 17.93
CA ALA A 265 9.88 -18.82 16.65
C ALA A 265 8.62 -18.41 15.87
N ALA A 266 7.52 -19.16 16.00
CA ALA A 266 6.25 -18.84 15.36
C ALA A 266 5.50 -17.69 16.06
N VAL A 267 5.70 -17.49 17.38
CA VAL A 267 4.95 -16.51 18.19
C VAL A 267 5.04 -15.09 17.64
N ILE A 268 6.20 -14.64 17.16
CA ILE A 268 6.34 -13.26 16.64
C ILE A 268 5.49 -13.01 15.41
N ASN A 269 5.43 -13.98 14.49
CA ASN A 269 4.60 -13.89 13.30
C ASN A 269 3.11 -13.94 13.69
N LEU A 270 2.75 -14.82 14.64
CA LEU A 270 1.39 -14.93 15.14
C LEU A 270 0.90 -13.64 15.83
N THR A 271 1.66 -13.11 16.79
CA THR A 271 1.27 -11.88 17.49
C THR A 271 1.20 -10.70 16.54
N THR A 272 2.14 -10.61 15.60
CA THR A 272 2.15 -9.54 14.60
C THR A 272 0.93 -9.63 13.69
N ALA A 273 0.58 -10.83 13.20
CA ALA A 273 -0.58 -11.05 12.36
C ALA A 273 -1.90 -10.60 13.02
N ILE A 274 -2.13 -10.99 14.27
CA ILE A 274 -3.43 -10.81 14.93
C ILE A 274 -3.61 -9.43 15.57
N LEU A 275 -2.52 -8.77 15.98
CA LEU A 275 -2.60 -7.50 16.71
C LEU A 275 -2.37 -6.27 15.83
N ILE A 276 -1.83 -6.40 14.61
CA ILE A 276 -1.48 -5.23 13.78
C ILE A 276 -2.71 -4.36 13.45
N LEU A 277 -3.85 -4.97 13.14
CA LEU A 277 -5.11 -4.28 12.82
C LEU A 277 -5.71 -3.58 14.06
N PRO A 278 -5.98 -4.29 15.18
CA PRO A 278 -6.45 -3.64 16.41
C PRO A 278 -5.52 -2.54 16.92
N LEU A 279 -4.21 -2.74 16.85
CA LEU A 279 -3.25 -1.75 17.35
C LEU A 279 -3.07 -0.57 16.40
N ALA A 280 -3.28 -0.73 15.10
CA ALA A 280 -3.38 0.39 14.17
C ALA A 280 -4.55 1.29 14.54
N ARG A 281 -5.71 0.69 14.82
CA ARG A 281 -6.90 1.42 15.30
C ARG A 281 -6.62 2.13 16.63
N LEU A 282 -5.97 1.44 17.57
CA LEU A 282 -5.61 2.01 18.87
C LEU A 282 -4.64 3.20 18.71
N ALA A 283 -3.69 3.11 17.77
CA ALA A 283 -2.74 4.16 17.41
C ALA A 283 -3.45 5.41 16.88
N GLU A 284 -4.54 5.23 16.13
CA GLU A 284 -5.35 6.34 15.65
C GLU A 284 -6.15 7.02 16.77
N ILE A 285 -6.67 6.23 17.71
CA ILE A 285 -7.49 6.70 18.85
C ILE A 285 -6.64 7.42 19.89
N HIS A 286 -5.61 6.82 20.51
CA HIS A 286 -5.02 7.45 21.71
C HIS A 286 -3.87 8.41 21.43
N SER A 287 -2.92 8.00 20.60
CA SER A 287 -1.85 8.82 20.03
C SER A 287 -0.84 7.88 19.37
N ALA A 288 -0.62 8.05 18.07
CA ALA A 288 0.29 7.18 17.34
C ALA A 288 1.75 7.30 17.86
N ARG A 289 2.19 8.50 18.26
CA ARG A 289 3.53 8.72 18.84
C ARG A 289 3.71 7.98 20.18
N LEU A 290 2.72 8.07 21.08
CA LEU A 290 2.81 7.41 22.38
C LEU A 290 2.88 5.89 22.19
N ILE A 291 2.01 5.36 21.33
CA ILE A 291 1.91 3.92 21.06
C ILE A 291 3.20 3.41 20.41
N PHE A 292 3.77 4.16 19.47
CA PHE A 292 5.08 3.86 18.88
C PHE A 292 6.20 3.72 19.92
N LEU A 293 6.29 4.68 20.85
CA LEU A 293 7.31 4.70 21.89
C LEU A 293 7.08 3.58 22.92
N CYS A 294 5.84 3.36 23.34
CA CYS A 294 5.47 2.29 24.26
C CYS A 294 5.80 0.90 23.67
N GLY A 295 5.52 0.67 22.39
CA GLY A 295 5.85 -0.58 21.70
C GLY A 295 7.35 -0.89 21.72
N HIS A 296 8.19 0.11 21.43
CA HIS A 296 9.64 -0.04 21.50
C HIS A 296 10.15 -0.22 22.94
N ALA A 297 9.68 0.59 23.89
CA ALA A 297 10.06 0.47 25.28
C ALA A 297 9.73 -0.93 25.84
N TRP A 298 8.56 -1.47 25.47
CA TRP A 298 8.13 -2.81 25.82
C TRP A 298 9.05 -3.89 25.24
N LEU A 299 9.36 -3.80 23.94
CA LEU A 299 10.29 -4.72 23.29
C LEU A 299 11.67 -4.67 23.97
N ILE A 300 12.21 -3.48 24.25
CA ILE A 300 13.53 -3.33 24.89
C ILE A 300 13.53 -3.96 26.29
N PHE A 301 12.52 -3.64 27.09
CA PHE A 301 12.39 -4.16 28.45
C PHE A 301 12.39 -5.69 28.48
N TRP A 302 11.54 -6.33 27.67
CA TRP A 302 11.46 -7.79 27.62
C TRP A 302 12.66 -8.45 26.93
N SER A 303 13.32 -7.76 25.99
CA SER A 303 14.59 -8.21 25.40
C SER A 303 15.70 -8.28 26.45
N ILE A 304 15.81 -7.26 27.30
CA ILE A 304 16.80 -7.25 28.38
C ILE A 304 16.51 -8.39 29.36
N ILE A 305 15.26 -8.56 29.81
CA ILE A 305 14.89 -9.64 30.73
C ILE A 305 15.16 -11.02 30.11
N ALA A 306 14.88 -11.21 28.82
CA ALA A 306 15.15 -12.45 28.12
C ALA A 306 16.65 -12.81 28.11
N ALA A 307 17.54 -11.82 27.98
CA ALA A 307 18.99 -12.03 28.04
C ALA A 307 19.46 -12.57 29.41
N PHE A 308 18.72 -12.26 30.48
CA PHE A 308 19.00 -12.74 31.84
C PHE A 308 18.19 -13.99 32.22
N SER A 309 17.50 -14.61 31.27
CA SER A 309 16.73 -15.83 31.55
C SER A 309 17.62 -16.98 32.01
N GLN A 310 17.13 -17.71 33.02
CA GLN A 310 17.86 -18.80 33.67
C GLN A 310 17.32 -20.18 33.34
N ASN A 311 16.08 -20.26 32.85
CA ASN A 311 15.42 -21.50 32.46
C ASN A 311 14.59 -21.30 31.19
N SER A 312 14.27 -22.41 30.51
CA SER A 312 13.52 -22.37 29.24
C SER A 312 12.13 -21.76 29.41
N THR A 313 11.46 -21.98 30.54
CA THR A 313 10.14 -21.41 30.85
C THR A 313 10.18 -19.88 30.93
N MET A 314 11.17 -19.31 31.62
CA MET A 314 11.35 -17.86 31.68
C MET A 314 11.67 -17.29 30.30
N LEU A 315 12.52 -17.95 29.52
CA LEU A 315 12.84 -17.52 28.16
C LEU A 315 11.59 -17.50 27.26
N ILE A 316 10.78 -18.55 27.35
CA ILE A 316 9.48 -18.68 26.67
C ILE A 316 8.54 -17.53 27.07
N ALA A 317 8.38 -17.28 28.37
CA ALA A 317 7.50 -16.22 28.86
C ALA A 317 7.99 -14.84 28.40
N CYS A 318 9.30 -14.59 28.49
CA CYS A 318 9.88 -13.33 28.02
C CYS A 318 9.70 -13.17 26.50
N ARG A 319 9.81 -14.25 25.73
CA ARG A 319 9.57 -14.26 24.29
C ARG A 319 8.13 -13.90 23.95
N ALA A 320 7.16 -14.56 24.59
CA ALA A 320 5.76 -14.26 24.40
C ALA A 320 5.45 -12.78 24.66
N MET A 321 6.01 -12.23 25.75
CA MET A 321 5.83 -10.82 26.10
C MET A 321 6.56 -9.88 25.13
N GLN A 322 7.80 -10.19 24.74
CA GLN A 322 8.59 -9.42 23.78
C GLN A 322 7.85 -9.28 22.44
N CYS A 323 7.23 -10.36 21.96
CA CYS A 323 6.50 -10.40 20.69
C CYS A 323 5.21 -9.55 20.66
N LEU A 324 4.76 -9.00 21.79
CA LEU A 324 3.68 -8.02 21.81
C LEU A 324 4.13 -6.63 21.34
N GLY A 325 5.44 -6.33 21.40
CA GLY A 325 5.99 -5.03 20.99
C GLY A 325 5.85 -4.73 19.48
N PRO A 326 6.26 -5.64 18.58
CA PRO A 326 6.23 -5.41 17.14
C PRO A 326 4.92 -4.93 16.54
N PRO A 327 3.77 -5.58 16.76
CA PRO A 327 2.52 -5.08 16.18
C PRO A 327 2.14 -3.69 16.70
N VAL A 328 2.56 -3.30 17.91
CA VAL A 328 2.33 -1.96 18.49
C VAL A 328 3.11 -0.90 17.71
N PHE A 329 4.42 -1.10 17.51
CA PHE A 329 5.23 -0.10 16.84
C PHE A 329 5.12 -0.13 15.31
N LEU A 330 4.84 -1.28 14.69
CA LEU A 330 4.68 -1.38 13.24
C LEU A 330 3.42 -0.66 12.78
N SER A 331 2.31 -0.89 13.47
CA SER A 331 1.02 -0.27 13.16
C SER A 331 1.08 1.25 13.35
N SER A 332 1.61 1.72 14.48
CA SER A 332 1.79 3.14 14.75
C SER A 332 2.78 3.82 13.80
N SER A 333 3.82 3.13 13.33
CA SER A 333 4.76 3.68 12.32
C SER A 333 4.05 4.07 11.03
N VAL A 334 3.20 3.18 10.51
CA VAL A 334 2.42 3.42 9.29
C VAL A 334 1.44 4.58 9.48
N VAL A 335 0.76 4.64 10.62
CA VAL A 335 -0.18 5.73 10.96
C VAL A 335 0.55 7.09 11.06
N ILE A 336 1.72 7.13 11.71
CA ILE A 336 2.49 8.38 11.79
C ILE A 336 2.97 8.81 10.40
N MET A 337 3.43 7.86 9.59
CA MET A 337 3.94 8.14 8.26
C MET A 337 2.86 8.65 7.31
N SER A 338 1.67 8.03 7.33
CA SER A 338 0.52 8.46 6.51
C SER A 338 -0.02 9.84 6.90
N ARG A 339 0.18 10.26 8.15
CA ARG A 339 -0.20 11.61 8.63
C ARG A 339 0.83 12.69 8.31
N ILE A 340 2.12 12.32 8.22
CA ILE A 340 3.23 13.26 7.99
C ILE A 340 3.49 13.47 6.50
N TYR A 341 3.45 12.40 5.72
CA TYR A 341 3.75 12.44 4.29
C TYR A 341 2.47 12.40 3.47
N CYS A 342 2.19 13.50 2.76
CA CYS A 342 1.05 13.58 1.85
C CYS A 342 1.29 12.72 0.58
N PRO A 343 0.23 12.18 -0.06
CA PRO A 343 0.32 11.42 -1.30
C PRO A 343 1.12 12.09 -2.44
N GLY A 344 2.36 11.64 -2.68
CA GLY A 344 3.24 12.17 -3.72
C GLY A 344 4.58 11.41 -3.81
N PRO A 345 5.52 11.85 -4.66
CA PRO A 345 6.79 11.13 -4.91
C PRO A 345 7.62 10.88 -3.65
N ARG A 346 7.63 11.83 -2.70
CA ARG A 346 8.35 11.70 -1.43
C ARG A 346 7.71 10.65 -0.52
N ASN A 347 6.38 10.58 -0.50
CA ASN A 347 5.66 9.55 0.26
C ASN A 347 5.96 8.15 -0.29
N THR A 348 5.85 7.99 -1.61
CA THR A 348 6.20 6.75 -2.29
C THR A 348 7.65 6.34 -1.99
N LEU A 349 8.59 7.29 -2.04
CA LEU A 349 9.98 7.02 -1.69
C LEU A 349 10.15 6.55 -0.23
N THR A 350 9.52 7.22 0.73
CA THR A 350 9.62 6.84 2.15
C THR A 350 9.01 5.45 2.41
N PHE A 351 7.85 5.13 1.82
CA PHE A 351 7.27 3.77 1.91
C PHE A 351 8.15 2.71 1.22
N SER A 352 8.81 3.06 0.10
CA SER A 352 9.77 2.15 -0.55
C SER A 352 11.00 1.89 0.31
N ILE A 353 11.53 2.92 0.99
CA ILE A 353 12.66 2.76 1.94
C ILE A 353 12.23 1.90 3.12
N LEU A 354 11.01 2.08 3.64
CA LEU A 354 10.43 1.22 4.67
C LEU A 354 10.42 -0.24 4.21
N GLY A 355 9.89 -0.53 3.02
CA GLY A 355 9.89 -1.89 2.45
C GLY A 355 11.30 -2.48 2.31
N ALA A 356 12.23 -1.74 1.70
CA ALA A 356 13.61 -2.19 1.46
C ALA A 356 14.37 -2.50 2.76
N SER A 357 14.08 -1.77 3.84
CA SER A 357 14.74 -1.99 5.14
C SER A 357 14.35 -3.30 5.82
N SER A 358 13.20 -3.88 5.46
CA SER A 358 12.80 -5.21 5.91
C SER A 358 13.85 -6.26 5.52
N CYS A 359 14.38 -6.20 4.29
CA CYS A 359 15.43 -7.11 3.81
C CYS A 359 16.73 -6.98 4.62
N ILE A 360 17.10 -5.74 4.97
CA ILE A 360 18.30 -5.45 5.78
C ILE A 360 18.11 -5.99 7.21
N GLY A 361 16.93 -5.80 7.79
CA GLY A 361 16.59 -6.32 9.11
C GLY A 361 16.59 -7.83 9.16
N PHE A 362 16.00 -8.45 8.14
CA PHE A 362 15.96 -9.90 7.98
C PHE A 362 17.36 -10.50 7.94
N TYR A 363 18.28 -9.95 7.14
CA TYR A 363 19.66 -10.44 7.12
C TYR A 363 20.43 -10.13 8.41
N SER A 364 20.22 -8.94 8.98
CA SER A 364 20.84 -8.58 10.27
C SER A 364 20.44 -9.57 11.36
N GLY A 365 19.18 -10.00 11.39
CA GLY A 365 18.71 -11.06 12.28
C GLY A 365 19.46 -12.37 12.08
N ILE A 366 19.56 -12.86 10.83
CA ILE A 366 20.31 -14.08 10.51
C ILE A 366 21.76 -13.98 10.97
N PHE A 367 22.44 -12.89 10.60
CA PHE A 367 23.86 -12.67 10.89
C PHE A 367 24.15 -12.59 12.39
N PHE A 368 23.43 -11.73 13.12
CA PHE A 368 23.64 -11.60 14.56
C PHE A 368 23.10 -12.81 15.34
N GLY A 369 22.12 -13.52 14.80
CA GLY A 369 21.65 -14.81 15.31
C GLY A 369 22.76 -15.85 15.27
N ALA A 370 23.37 -16.05 14.09
CA ALA A 370 24.50 -16.96 13.91
C ALA A 370 25.74 -16.55 14.72
N LEU A 371 26.07 -15.26 14.75
CA LEU A 371 27.20 -14.75 15.53
C LEU A 371 27.01 -14.99 17.03
N SER A 372 25.78 -14.81 17.53
CA SER A 372 25.43 -15.07 18.92
C SER A 372 25.40 -16.56 19.23
N ALA A 373 24.90 -17.38 18.30
CA ALA A 373 24.87 -18.84 18.43
C ALA A 373 26.28 -19.44 18.51
N GLN A 374 27.22 -18.94 17.71
CA GLN A 374 28.54 -19.57 17.55
C GLN A 374 29.66 -18.94 18.41
N VAL A 375 29.64 -17.62 18.67
CA VAL A 375 30.80 -16.91 19.25
C VAL A 375 30.46 -16.19 20.55
N LEU A 376 29.42 -15.34 20.55
CA LEU A 376 29.16 -14.43 21.67
C LEU A 376 28.36 -15.08 22.80
N GLY A 377 27.57 -16.11 22.48
CA GLY A 377 26.57 -16.71 23.35
C GLY A 377 25.16 -16.13 23.10
N TRP A 378 24.14 -17.00 23.23
CA TRP A 378 22.74 -16.71 22.88
C TRP A 378 22.16 -15.46 23.55
N LYS A 379 22.64 -15.09 24.74
CA LYS A 379 22.18 -13.90 25.50
C LYS A 379 22.41 -12.60 24.72
N TRP A 380 23.52 -12.53 23.97
CA TRP A 380 23.89 -11.33 23.22
C TRP A 380 22.94 -11.03 22.07
N TYR A 381 22.26 -12.04 21.51
CA TYR A 381 21.23 -11.80 20.50
C TYR A 381 20.13 -10.87 21.02
N PHE A 382 19.65 -11.12 22.24
CA PHE A 382 18.65 -10.29 22.88
C PHE A 382 19.16 -8.90 23.23
N LEU A 383 20.41 -8.80 23.69
CA LEU A 383 21.03 -7.51 24.02
C LEU A 383 21.28 -6.65 22.76
N ILE A 384 21.74 -7.25 21.66
CA ILE A 384 21.95 -6.55 20.39
C ILE A 384 20.62 -6.03 19.84
N GLY A 385 19.57 -6.87 19.84
CA GLY A 385 18.22 -6.43 19.49
C GLY A 385 17.71 -5.30 20.40
N ALA A 386 17.98 -5.37 21.71
CA ALA A 386 17.64 -4.31 22.65
C ALA A 386 18.39 -2.99 22.36
N PHE A 387 19.67 -3.05 22.00
CA PHE A 387 20.45 -1.86 21.61
C PHE A 387 19.92 -1.21 20.33
N PHE A 388 19.58 -2.01 19.31
CA PHE A 388 18.92 -1.49 18.12
C PHE A 388 17.58 -0.86 18.45
N GLY A 389 16.73 -1.55 19.23
CA GLY A 389 15.46 -1.02 19.72
C GLY A 389 15.63 0.30 20.48
N ALA A 390 16.64 0.40 21.35
CA ALA A 390 16.93 1.62 22.11
C ALA A 390 17.35 2.79 21.21
N GLY A 391 18.19 2.53 20.20
CA GLY A 391 18.55 3.55 19.20
C GLY A 391 17.33 4.08 18.45
N ILE A 392 16.43 3.18 18.05
CA ILE A 392 15.17 3.52 17.37
C ILE A 392 14.23 4.31 18.29
N PHE A 393 14.10 3.88 19.55
CA PHE A 393 13.32 4.58 20.57
C PHE A 393 13.82 6.01 20.78
N ILE A 394 15.14 6.19 20.94
CA ILE A 394 15.75 7.51 21.13
C ILE A 394 15.52 8.38 19.89
N ALA A 395 15.76 7.84 18.69
CA ALA A 395 15.52 8.56 17.45
C ALA A 395 14.06 8.99 17.31
N GLY A 396 13.10 8.09 17.54
CA GLY A 396 11.67 8.39 17.50
C GLY A 396 11.26 9.40 18.57
N PHE A 397 11.79 9.27 19.79
CA PHE A 397 11.52 10.20 20.88
C PHE A 397 11.97 11.63 20.54
N LEU A 398 13.15 11.78 19.93
CA LEU A 398 13.70 13.08 19.57
C LEU A 398 13.09 13.69 18.29
N THR A 399 12.65 12.87 17.34
CA THR A 399 12.30 13.36 15.99
C THR A 399 10.81 13.36 15.64
N ILE A 400 10.00 12.46 16.21
CA ILE A 400 8.56 12.40 15.88
C ILE A 400 7.85 13.66 16.42
N PRO A 401 7.20 14.50 15.61
CA PRO A 401 6.54 15.70 16.13
C PRO A 401 5.40 15.36 17.10
N LYS A 402 5.29 16.10 18.22
CA LYS A 402 4.20 15.89 19.20
C LYS A 402 2.82 16.24 18.63
N SER A 403 2.74 17.22 17.73
CA SER A 403 1.48 17.73 17.17
C SER A 403 0.77 16.77 16.20
N HIS A 404 1.51 15.85 15.57
CA HIS A 404 0.95 14.91 14.57
C HIS A 404 0.56 13.56 15.19
N GLY A 405 0.72 13.42 16.51
CA GLY A 405 0.26 12.28 17.29
C GLY A 405 -1.16 12.45 17.84
N ASN A 406 -1.92 13.49 17.46
CA ASN A 406 -3.23 13.76 18.08
C ASN A 406 -4.26 12.64 17.81
N SER A 407 -5.03 12.34 18.84
CA SER A 407 -6.15 11.39 18.88
C SER A 407 -7.23 11.76 17.87
N ARG A 408 -7.75 10.76 17.15
CA ARG A 408 -9.01 10.88 16.41
C ARG A 408 -10.16 10.49 17.33
N SER A 409 -10.86 11.50 17.87
CA SER A 409 -11.98 11.29 18.81
C SER A 409 -13.26 10.75 18.15
N ASP A 410 -13.29 10.71 16.82
CA ASP A 410 -14.38 10.19 15.98
C ASP A 410 -14.34 8.65 15.82
N LEU A 411 -13.23 8.02 16.21
CA LEU A 411 -13.02 6.58 16.01
C LEU A 411 -13.31 5.80 17.29
N GLU A 412 -14.14 4.77 17.16
CA GLU A 412 -14.39 3.79 18.22
C GLU A 412 -13.62 2.49 17.93
N MET A 413 -13.28 1.78 19.01
CA MET A 413 -12.62 0.48 18.94
C MET A 413 -13.67 -0.65 18.90
N ASP A 414 -13.53 -1.57 17.95
CA ASP A 414 -14.29 -2.83 18.00
C ASP A 414 -13.62 -3.82 18.96
N TRP A 415 -13.96 -3.71 20.24
CA TRP A 415 -13.45 -4.61 21.27
C TRP A 415 -13.92 -6.05 21.11
N LEU A 416 -15.14 -6.25 20.57
CA LEU A 416 -15.73 -7.57 20.46
C LEU A 416 -15.16 -8.32 19.24
N GLY A 417 -15.02 -7.62 18.10
CA GLY A 417 -14.27 -8.09 16.94
C GLY A 417 -12.81 -8.38 17.29
N THR A 418 -12.13 -7.46 17.99
CA THR A 418 -10.75 -7.67 18.45
C THR A 418 -10.60 -8.92 19.32
N ALA A 419 -11.44 -9.08 20.36
CA ALA A 419 -11.33 -10.19 21.29
C ALA A 419 -11.56 -11.55 20.62
N THR A 420 -12.54 -11.62 19.70
CA THR A 420 -12.87 -12.84 18.97
C THR A 420 -11.83 -13.18 17.90
N ALA A 421 -11.30 -12.20 17.17
CA ALA A 421 -10.23 -12.37 16.19
C ALA A 421 -8.94 -12.88 16.84
N VAL A 422 -8.46 -12.16 17.87
CA VAL A 422 -7.20 -12.47 18.57
C VAL A 422 -7.28 -13.87 19.18
N THR A 423 -8.36 -14.17 19.89
CA THR A 423 -8.55 -15.48 20.52
C THR A 423 -8.70 -16.58 19.47
N GLY A 424 -9.47 -16.36 18.41
CA GLY A 424 -9.72 -17.34 17.37
C GLY A 424 -8.46 -17.76 16.63
N VAL A 425 -7.70 -16.78 16.13
CA VAL A 425 -6.46 -17.07 15.40
C VAL A 425 -5.40 -17.68 16.33
N ALA A 426 -5.26 -17.16 17.56
CA ALA A 426 -4.29 -17.70 18.52
C ALA A 426 -4.57 -19.17 18.86
N LEU A 427 -5.84 -19.55 19.08
CA LEU A 427 -6.22 -20.92 19.38
C LEU A 427 -6.03 -21.86 18.18
N VAL A 428 -6.35 -21.41 16.97
CA VAL A 428 -6.15 -22.23 15.75
C VAL A 428 -4.66 -22.50 15.54
N VAL A 429 -3.82 -21.47 15.59
CA VAL A 429 -2.38 -21.66 15.38
C VAL A 429 -1.76 -22.47 16.51
N TYR A 430 -2.17 -22.25 17.76
CA TYR A 430 -1.75 -23.07 18.89
C TYR A 430 -2.08 -24.56 18.69
N ALA A 431 -3.31 -24.87 18.28
CA ALA A 431 -3.73 -26.25 18.04
C ALA A 431 -2.93 -26.93 16.92
N LEU A 432 -2.56 -26.19 15.88
CA LEU A 432 -1.73 -26.70 14.78
C LEU A 432 -0.29 -26.94 15.24
N THR A 433 0.30 -26.00 15.97
CA THR A 433 1.69 -26.10 16.44
C THR A 433 1.89 -27.18 17.52
N ASP A 434 0.91 -27.45 18.39
CA ASP A 434 1.03 -28.51 19.40
C ASP A 434 0.96 -29.93 18.78
N GLY A 435 0.62 -30.03 17.49
CA GLY A 435 0.67 -31.25 16.71
C GLY A 435 -0.41 -32.29 17.04
N GLY A 436 -1.49 -31.88 17.73
CA GLY A 436 -2.61 -32.77 18.07
C GLY A 436 -2.33 -33.77 19.20
N ASN A 437 -1.18 -33.69 19.86
CA ASN A 437 -0.74 -34.67 20.87
C ASN A 437 -1.53 -34.58 22.19
N ALA A 438 -2.13 -33.43 22.49
CA ALA A 438 -2.98 -33.25 23.66
C ALA A 438 -4.47 -33.29 23.27
N PRO A 439 -5.36 -33.93 24.07
CA PRO A 439 -6.83 -33.82 23.90
C PRO A 439 -7.32 -32.36 23.86
N GLN A 440 -6.55 -31.47 24.49
CA GLN A 440 -6.76 -30.03 24.56
C GLN A 440 -6.58 -29.34 23.19
N GLY A 441 -5.77 -29.89 22.28
CA GLY A 441 -5.53 -29.33 20.95
C GLY A 441 -6.78 -29.34 20.07
N ASN A 442 -7.54 -30.43 20.06
CA ASN A 442 -8.81 -30.52 19.32
C ASN A 442 -9.86 -29.55 19.87
N VAL A 443 -9.92 -29.41 21.20
CA VAL A 443 -10.82 -28.44 21.86
C VAL A 443 -10.42 -27.01 21.50
N ALA A 444 -9.13 -26.70 21.52
CA ALA A 444 -8.60 -25.39 21.12
C ALA A 444 -8.92 -25.09 19.65
N LEU A 445 -8.79 -26.06 18.74
CA LEU A 445 -9.12 -25.88 17.33
C LEU A 445 -10.62 -25.57 17.13
N ILE A 446 -11.50 -26.37 17.74
CA ILE A 446 -12.96 -26.16 17.65
C ILE A 446 -13.34 -24.79 18.23
N LEU A 447 -12.82 -24.46 19.41
CA LEU A 447 -13.08 -23.16 20.04
C LEU A 447 -12.52 -22.01 19.20
N GLY A 448 -11.35 -22.17 18.59
CA GLY A 448 -10.76 -21.22 17.67
C GLY A 448 -11.62 -20.97 16.44
N ILE A 449 -12.12 -22.02 15.80
CA ILE A 449 -13.04 -21.93 14.65
C ILE A 449 -14.35 -21.24 15.05
N ILE A 450 -14.91 -21.56 16.22
CA ILE A 450 -16.11 -20.89 16.74
C ILE A 450 -15.84 -19.39 16.95
N CYS A 451 -14.72 -19.03 17.57
CA CYS A 451 -14.33 -17.64 17.76
C CYS A 451 -14.17 -16.89 16.43
N LEU A 452 -13.58 -17.52 15.41
CA LEU A 452 -13.46 -16.92 14.06
C LEU A 452 -14.82 -16.79 13.37
N ALA A 453 -15.72 -17.75 13.53
CA ALA A 453 -17.09 -17.65 13.01
C ALA A 453 -17.86 -16.50 13.69
N VAL A 454 -17.69 -16.34 15.00
CA VAL A 454 -18.25 -15.21 15.76
C VAL A 454 -17.61 -13.89 15.30
N PHE A 455 -16.30 -13.84 15.06
CA PHE A 455 -15.63 -12.66 14.52
C PHE A 455 -16.24 -12.22 13.18
N VAL A 456 -16.42 -13.15 12.23
CA VAL A 456 -17.05 -12.86 10.95
C VAL A 456 -18.49 -12.35 11.13
N TYR A 457 -19.24 -12.93 12.06
CA TYR A 457 -20.60 -12.46 12.38
C TYR A 457 -20.60 -11.05 12.98
N VAL A 458 -19.66 -10.76 13.88
CA VAL A 458 -19.59 -9.48 14.59
C VAL A 458 -19.16 -8.36 13.65
N GLU A 459 -18.05 -8.54 12.93
CA GLU A 459 -17.56 -7.54 11.96
C GLU A 459 -18.52 -7.36 10.78
N GLY A 460 -19.18 -8.44 10.35
CA GLY A 460 -20.06 -8.39 9.19
C GLY A 460 -21.42 -7.75 9.45
N TRP A 461 -22.00 -7.93 10.65
CA TRP A 461 -23.39 -7.55 10.92
C TRP A 461 -23.61 -6.70 12.17
N ARG A 462 -22.68 -6.67 13.14
CA ARG A 462 -22.90 -6.03 14.45
C ARG A 462 -22.04 -4.79 14.66
N ALA A 463 -20.83 -4.76 14.11
CA ALA A 463 -19.87 -3.69 14.31
C ALA A 463 -20.30 -2.42 13.54
N SER A 464 -20.46 -1.30 14.25
CA SER A 464 -20.74 0.01 13.63
C SER A 464 -19.51 0.56 12.89
N GLN A 465 -18.31 0.25 13.38
CA GLN A 465 -17.03 0.64 12.78
C GLN A 465 -16.08 -0.58 12.76
N PRO A 466 -16.26 -1.51 11.80
CA PRO A 466 -15.47 -2.75 11.72
C PRO A 466 -13.97 -2.48 11.52
N LEU A 467 -13.11 -3.35 12.08
CA LEU A 467 -11.66 -3.32 11.84
C LEU A 467 -11.33 -3.64 10.38
N VAL A 468 -12.09 -4.55 9.78
CA VAL A 468 -11.96 -4.91 8.37
C VAL A 468 -13.32 -4.71 7.70
N SER A 469 -13.48 -3.59 7.01
CA SER A 469 -14.72 -3.32 6.28
C SER A 469 -15.03 -4.44 5.27
N ALA A 470 -16.23 -5.01 5.37
CA ALA A 470 -16.72 -6.02 4.43
C ALA A 470 -16.75 -5.51 2.97
N GLU A 471 -16.75 -4.20 2.77
CA GLU A 471 -16.65 -3.56 1.45
C GLU A 471 -15.36 -3.92 0.71
N VAL A 472 -14.26 -4.12 1.45
CA VAL A 472 -12.97 -4.56 0.87
C VAL A 472 -13.13 -5.88 0.11
N PHE A 473 -13.97 -6.80 0.61
CA PHE A 473 -14.19 -8.11 -0.02
C PHE A 473 -15.21 -8.09 -1.16
N LYS A 474 -15.95 -6.99 -1.38
CA LYS A 474 -16.87 -6.85 -2.52
C LYS A 474 -16.13 -6.63 -3.84
N THR A 475 -14.89 -6.17 -3.79
CA THR A 475 -14.05 -6.00 -4.97
C THR A 475 -13.66 -7.36 -5.57
N ASN A 476 -13.85 -7.51 -6.89
CA ASN A 476 -13.80 -8.77 -7.64
C ASN A 476 -12.50 -9.61 -7.54
N TYR A 477 -11.48 -9.22 -6.78
CA TYR A 477 -10.22 -9.98 -6.64
C TYR A 477 -9.70 -10.11 -5.21
N MET A 478 -10.28 -9.37 -4.25
CA MET A 478 -9.69 -9.22 -2.91
C MET A 478 -9.64 -10.52 -2.12
N SER A 479 -10.72 -11.32 -2.13
CA SER A 479 -10.73 -12.61 -1.41
C SER A 479 -9.70 -13.59 -1.99
N ARG A 480 -9.53 -13.62 -3.32
CA ARG A 480 -8.51 -14.46 -3.98
C ARG A 480 -7.10 -13.98 -3.66
N LEU A 481 -6.90 -12.66 -3.59
CA LEU A 481 -5.64 -12.04 -3.26
C LEU A 481 -5.20 -12.38 -1.83
N VAL A 482 -6.11 -12.27 -0.87
CA VAL A 482 -5.86 -12.62 0.54
C VAL A 482 -5.41 -14.07 0.70
N VAL A 483 -6.11 -15.00 0.04
CA VAL A 483 -5.74 -16.44 0.08
C VAL A 483 -4.38 -16.67 -0.59
N ALA A 484 -4.14 -16.08 -1.77
CA ALA A 484 -2.88 -16.21 -2.48
C ALA A 484 -1.69 -15.69 -1.65
N LEU A 485 -1.85 -14.54 -1.00
CA LEU A 485 -0.83 -13.97 -0.11
C LEU A 485 -0.51 -14.92 1.06
N CYS A 486 -1.55 -15.43 1.73
CA CYS A 486 -1.40 -16.33 2.86
C CYS A 486 -0.63 -17.60 2.48
N VAL A 487 -0.88 -18.16 1.29
CA VAL A 487 -0.19 -19.36 0.79
C VAL A 487 1.25 -19.05 0.36
N SER A 488 1.48 -17.95 -0.36
CA SER A 488 2.81 -17.58 -0.85
C SER A 488 3.77 -17.26 0.30
N TYR A 489 3.33 -16.50 1.31
CA TYR A 489 4.16 -16.20 2.47
C TYR A 489 4.31 -17.38 3.43
N GLY A 490 3.30 -18.25 3.52
CA GLY A 490 3.46 -19.54 4.17
C GLY A 490 4.57 -20.39 3.53
N SER A 491 4.55 -20.49 2.20
CA SER A 491 5.58 -21.20 1.42
C SER A 491 6.97 -20.60 1.66
N PHE A 492 7.09 -19.28 1.67
CA PHE A 492 8.34 -18.58 1.99
C PHE A 492 8.87 -18.92 3.39
N SER A 493 8.00 -18.87 4.41
CA SER A 493 8.39 -19.21 5.78
C SER A 493 8.86 -20.65 5.91
N LEU A 494 8.22 -21.58 5.19
CA LEU A 494 8.63 -22.98 5.17
C LEU A 494 9.99 -23.17 4.51
N VAL A 495 10.22 -22.55 3.35
CA VAL A 495 11.52 -22.58 2.67
C VAL A 495 12.61 -22.08 3.60
N LEU A 496 12.42 -20.94 4.25
CA LEU A 496 13.39 -20.36 5.17
C LEU A 496 13.70 -21.29 6.36
N PHE A 497 12.67 -21.74 7.08
CA PHE A 497 12.84 -22.54 8.28
C PHE A 497 13.52 -23.88 7.98
N TYR A 498 13.02 -24.61 6.98
CA TYR A 498 13.55 -25.93 6.63
C TYR A 498 14.88 -25.86 5.87
N ALA A 499 15.14 -24.81 5.08
CA ALA A 499 16.46 -24.62 4.47
C ALA A 499 17.53 -24.40 5.53
N SER A 500 17.28 -23.53 6.53
CA SER A 500 18.21 -23.34 7.65
C SER A 500 18.43 -24.66 8.41
N PHE A 501 17.35 -25.37 8.75
CA PHE A 501 17.45 -26.64 9.45
C PHE A 501 18.24 -27.69 8.64
N HIS A 502 18.01 -27.79 7.33
CA HIS A 502 18.70 -28.73 6.45
C HIS A 502 20.19 -28.40 6.35
N ILE A 503 20.56 -27.13 6.17
CA ILE A 503 21.97 -26.71 6.09
C ILE A 503 22.71 -26.96 7.41
N GLU A 504 22.09 -26.66 8.55
CA GLU A 504 22.74 -26.81 9.85
C GLU A 504 22.77 -28.27 10.32
N SER A 505 21.64 -28.97 10.24
CA SER A 505 21.47 -30.31 10.85
C SER A 505 21.83 -31.46 9.92
N VAL A 506 21.64 -31.31 8.60
CA VAL A 506 21.89 -32.38 7.61
C VAL A 506 23.24 -32.17 6.93
N LEU A 507 23.55 -30.93 6.52
CA LEU A 507 24.85 -30.61 5.91
C LEU A 507 25.96 -30.32 6.94
N TYR A 508 25.64 -30.38 8.24
CA TYR A 508 26.57 -30.14 9.36
C TYR A 508 27.41 -28.87 9.20
N THR A 509 26.79 -27.83 8.65
CA THR A 509 27.45 -26.57 8.37
C THR A 509 27.29 -25.62 9.55
N GLY A 510 28.37 -24.92 9.94
CA GLY A 510 28.32 -23.98 11.06
C GLY A 510 27.38 -22.79 10.80
N PRO A 511 26.70 -22.25 11.81
CA PRO A 511 25.68 -21.18 11.65
C PRO A 511 26.17 -19.95 10.88
N LEU A 512 27.44 -19.56 11.05
CA LEU A 512 28.01 -18.40 10.36
C LEU A 512 28.22 -18.67 8.85
N LEU A 513 28.53 -19.91 8.46
CA LEU A 513 28.62 -20.29 7.06
C LEU A 513 27.23 -20.43 6.43
N THR A 514 26.25 -20.96 7.17
CA THR A 514 24.83 -20.96 6.78
C THR A 514 24.35 -19.55 6.46
N THR A 515 24.67 -18.58 7.33
CA THR A 515 24.38 -17.16 7.11
C THR A 515 25.00 -16.64 5.82
N ALA A 516 26.27 -16.98 5.55
CA ALA A 516 26.94 -16.59 4.32
C ALA A 516 26.22 -17.17 3.08
N TRP A 517 25.65 -18.36 3.20
CA TRP A 517 24.87 -18.98 2.13
C TRP A 517 23.50 -18.33 1.89
N PHE A 518 22.96 -17.61 2.87
CA PHE A 518 21.74 -16.81 2.74
C PHE A 518 21.96 -15.42 2.09
N ILE A 519 23.22 -14.98 1.90
CA ILE A 519 23.54 -13.68 1.28
C ILE A 519 22.82 -13.44 -0.08
N PRO A 520 22.72 -14.42 -1.01
CA PRO A 520 22.04 -14.21 -2.28
C PRO A 520 20.55 -13.86 -2.12
N LEU A 521 19.89 -14.43 -1.10
CA LEU A 521 18.50 -14.10 -0.77
C LEU A 521 18.40 -12.61 -0.40
N THR A 522 19.28 -12.14 0.49
CA THR A 522 19.32 -10.74 0.94
C THR A 522 19.70 -9.77 -0.16
N ALA A 523 20.79 -10.05 -0.88
CA ALA A 523 21.29 -9.19 -1.95
C ALA A 523 20.27 -9.10 -3.09
N GLY A 524 19.66 -10.24 -3.45
CA GLY A 524 18.56 -10.28 -4.41
C GLY A 524 17.38 -9.44 -3.96
N GLY A 525 16.99 -9.51 -2.68
CA GLY A 525 15.84 -8.77 -2.15
C GLY A 525 16.09 -7.28 -2.11
N PHE A 526 17.30 -6.86 -1.74
CA PHE A 526 17.67 -5.45 -1.80
C PHE A 526 17.66 -4.90 -3.23
N ILE A 527 18.21 -5.66 -4.19
CA ILE A 527 18.22 -5.28 -5.62
C ILE A 527 16.79 -5.23 -6.18
N LEU A 528 15.97 -6.25 -5.89
CA LEU A 528 14.59 -6.34 -6.36
C LEU A 528 13.68 -5.32 -5.68
N ALA A 529 13.90 -4.96 -4.41
CA ALA A 529 13.17 -3.87 -3.76
C ALA A 529 13.45 -2.51 -4.41
N LEU A 530 14.69 -2.26 -4.85
CA LEU A 530 15.06 -1.02 -5.55
C LEU A 530 14.53 -0.98 -7.00
N ILE A 531 14.52 -2.12 -7.68
CA ILE A 531 14.13 -2.23 -9.10
C ILE A 531 12.64 -2.56 -9.26
N GLY A 532 11.98 -3.07 -8.22
CA GLY A 532 10.65 -3.67 -8.26
C GLY A 532 9.57 -2.73 -8.78
N GLY A 533 9.71 -1.44 -8.51
CA GLY A 533 8.83 -0.40 -9.06
C GLY A 533 8.82 -0.33 -10.59
N PHE A 534 9.93 -0.66 -11.25
CA PHE A 534 9.99 -0.70 -12.72
C PHE A 534 9.37 -1.97 -13.31
N SER A 535 9.36 -3.08 -12.56
CA SER A 535 8.89 -4.39 -13.06
C SER A 535 7.39 -4.39 -13.39
N LEU A 536 6.59 -3.61 -12.64
CA LEU A 536 5.14 -3.53 -12.81
C LEU A 536 4.73 -2.76 -14.08
N HIS A 537 5.55 -1.85 -14.58
CA HIS A 537 5.27 -1.09 -15.80
C HIS A 537 5.62 -1.87 -17.09
N ILE A 538 6.42 -2.94 -16.99
CA ILE A 538 6.98 -3.65 -18.14
C ILE A 538 6.28 -4.99 -18.39
N LEU A 539 5.73 -5.63 -17.35
CA LEU A 539 5.19 -6.99 -17.42
C LEU A 539 3.74 -7.10 -16.96
N ASN A 540 2.90 -7.76 -17.76
CA ASN A 540 1.53 -8.10 -17.38
C ASN A 540 1.50 -8.90 -16.07
N VAL A 541 0.60 -8.53 -15.14
CA VAL A 541 0.43 -9.18 -13.81
C VAL A 541 0.37 -10.71 -13.90
N ARG A 542 -0.34 -11.26 -14.89
CA ARG A 542 -0.44 -12.72 -15.12
C ARG A 542 0.93 -13.39 -15.33
N ARG A 543 1.86 -12.75 -16.04
CA ARG A 543 3.20 -13.29 -16.28
C ARG A 543 4.04 -13.25 -15.01
N LEU A 544 3.93 -12.18 -14.24
CA LEU A 544 4.60 -12.05 -12.94
C LEU A 544 4.12 -13.12 -11.94
N LEU A 545 2.81 -13.43 -11.94
CA LEU A 545 2.26 -14.55 -11.16
C LEU A 545 2.81 -15.92 -11.58
N ILE A 546 3.08 -16.15 -12.86
CA ILE A 546 3.71 -17.41 -13.29
C ILE A 546 5.17 -17.46 -12.83
N ILE A 547 5.90 -16.35 -12.98
CA ILE A 547 7.31 -16.25 -12.57
C ILE A 547 7.46 -16.50 -11.07
N LEU A 548 6.59 -15.92 -10.23
CA LEU A 548 6.67 -16.14 -8.78
C LEU A 548 6.45 -17.61 -8.41
N CYS A 549 5.46 -18.28 -9.03
CA CYS A 549 5.18 -19.69 -8.74
C CYS A 549 6.34 -20.59 -9.19
N LEU A 550 6.92 -20.32 -10.36
CA LEU A 550 8.09 -21.04 -10.84
C LEU A 550 9.33 -20.78 -9.96
N GLY A 551 9.49 -19.57 -9.43
CA GLY A 551 10.54 -19.22 -8.47
C GLY A 551 10.45 -20.04 -7.19
N PHE A 552 9.30 -20.05 -6.52
CA PHE A 552 9.10 -20.87 -5.32
C PHE A 552 9.26 -22.36 -5.59
N LEU A 553 8.65 -22.86 -6.67
CA LEU A 553 8.73 -24.28 -7.03
C LEU A 553 10.18 -24.69 -7.35
N GLY A 554 10.90 -23.87 -8.10
CA GLY A 554 12.30 -24.11 -8.43
C GLY A 554 13.17 -24.13 -7.18
N SER A 555 13.00 -23.17 -6.26
CA SER A 555 13.71 -23.14 -4.98
C SER A 555 13.53 -24.45 -4.19
N LEU A 556 12.27 -24.90 -4.04
CA LEU A 556 11.92 -26.13 -3.33
C LEU A 556 12.51 -27.39 -3.99
N ILE A 557 12.40 -27.49 -5.32
CA ILE A 557 12.94 -28.62 -6.07
C ILE A 557 14.47 -28.70 -5.92
N LEU A 558 15.17 -27.55 -5.99
CA LEU A 558 16.62 -27.53 -5.83
C LEU A 558 17.04 -27.99 -4.42
N PHE A 559 16.34 -27.57 -3.36
CA PHE A 559 16.60 -28.08 -2.00
C PHE A 559 16.29 -29.57 -1.86
N SER A 560 15.27 -30.08 -2.56
CA SER A 560 14.88 -31.49 -2.49
C SER A 560 15.84 -32.43 -3.25
N ILE A 561 16.58 -31.94 -4.24
CA ILE A 561 17.49 -32.76 -5.07
C ILE A 561 18.92 -32.75 -4.50
N ILE A 562 19.20 -31.97 -3.44
CA ILE A 562 20.53 -31.91 -2.82
C ILE A 562 20.96 -33.35 -2.45
N PRO A 563 22.07 -33.84 -3.01
CA PRO A 563 22.51 -35.21 -2.75
C PRO A 563 23.11 -35.32 -1.35
N ASP A 564 22.75 -36.39 -0.62
CA ASP A 564 23.27 -36.70 0.72
C ASP A 564 24.78 -37.05 0.74
N SER A 565 25.38 -37.27 -0.44
CA SER A 565 26.79 -37.61 -0.58
C SER A 565 27.70 -36.42 -0.26
N ARG A 566 28.84 -36.66 0.40
CA ARG A 566 29.87 -35.65 0.73
C ARG A 566 30.57 -35.07 -0.51
N ILE A 567 29.86 -34.25 -1.27
CA ILE A 567 30.39 -33.40 -2.32
C ILE A 567 31.10 -32.20 -1.66
N SER A 568 32.08 -31.61 -2.35
CA SER A 568 32.72 -30.36 -1.88
C SER A 568 31.67 -29.27 -1.63
N ASN A 569 31.75 -28.61 -0.46
CA ASN A 569 30.84 -27.52 -0.05
C ASN A 569 30.72 -26.41 -1.10
N SER A 570 31.78 -26.16 -1.88
CA SER A 570 31.77 -25.17 -2.96
C SER A 570 30.83 -25.57 -4.10
N LEU A 571 30.87 -26.83 -4.55
CA LEU A 571 30.01 -27.31 -5.63
C LEU A 571 28.55 -27.36 -5.16
N LEU A 572 28.31 -27.80 -3.92
CA LEU A 572 26.97 -27.84 -3.33
C LEU A 572 26.35 -26.44 -3.27
N TYR A 573 27.12 -25.46 -2.80
CA TYR A 573 26.67 -24.07 -2.73
C TYR A 573 26.33 -23.50 -4.12
N TRP A 574 27.25 -23.57 -5.07
CA TRP A 574 27.06 -22.94 -6.38
C TRP A 574 26.01 -23.64 -7.25
N ALA A 575 25.89 -24.97 -7.16
CA ALA A 575 24.96 -25.72 -7.99
C ALA A 575 23.52 -25.75 -7.44
N PHE A 576 23.36 -25.75 -6.10
CA PHE A 576 22.05 -25.94 -5.47
C PHE A 576 21.60 -24.72 -4.66
N ILE A 577 22.39 -24.33 -3.65
CA ILE A 577 21.93 -23.35 -2.65
C ILE A 577 21.85 -21.95 -3.24
N PHE A 578 22.89 -21.50 -3.94
CA PHE A 578 22.91 -20.19 -4.59
C PHE A 578 21.71 -19.99 -5.54
N PRO A 579 21.46 -20.87 -6.54
CA PRO A 579 20.30 -20.72 -7.40
C PRO A 579 18.96 -20.90 -6.66
N ALA A 580 18.88 -21.77 -5.64
CA ALA A 580 17.66 -21.91 -4.84
C ALA A 580 17.32 -20.63 -4.08
N MET A 581 18.31 -19.93 -3.53
CA MET A 581 18.10 -18.64 -2.84
C MET A 581 17.65 -17.54 -3.81
N ILE A 582 18.24 -17.48 -5.01
CA ILE A 582 17.82 -16.53 -6.05
C ILE A 582 16.39 -16.78 -6.52
N LEU A 583 16.01 -18.04 -6.73
CA LEU A 583 14.64 -18.39 -7.11
C LEU A 583 13.64 -18.13 -5.97
N GLY A 584 14.03 -18.38 -4.74
CA GLY A 584 13.23 -18.10 -3.54
C GLY A 584 12.93 -16.61 -3.39
N ILE A 585 13.93 -15.75 -3.55
CA ILE A 585 13.74 -14.29 -3.43
C ILE A 585 12.88 -13.72 -4.57
N VAL A 586 13.06 -14.21 -5.80
CA VAL A 586 12.20 -13.84 -6.94
C VAL A 586 10.74 -14.17 -6.64
N GLY A 587 10.47 -15.31 -6.00
CA GLY A 587 9.13 -15.70 -5.57
C GLY A 587 8.49 -14.71 -4.58
N VAL A 588 9.19 -14.40 -3.48
CA VAL A 588 8.63 -13.59 -2.40
C VAL A 588 8.51 -12.10 -2.76
N ASP A 589 9.52 -11.52 -3.42
CA ASP A 589 9.53 -10.09 -3.74
C ASP A 589 8.50 -9.73 -4.82
N ILE A 590 8.37 -10.57 -5.85
CA ILE A 590 7.33 -10.37 -6.87
C ILE A 590 5.94 -10.48 -6.24
N THR A 591 5.76 -11.42 -5.31
CA THR A 591 4.51 -11.54 -4.55
C THR A 591 4.20 -10.23 -3.84
N PHE A 592 5.12 -9.70 -3.02
CA PHE A 592 4.90 -8.46 -2.28
C PHE A 592 4.52 -7.28 -3.19
N ASN A 593 5.25 -7.09 -4.29
CA ASN A 593 5.02 -5.97 -5.22
C ASN A 593 3.66 -6.07 -5.95
N ILE A 594 3.28 -7.26 -6.43
CA ILE A 594 1.98 -7.46 -7.09
C ILE A 594 0.83 -7.15 -6.14
N HIS A 595 0.92 -7.61 -4.89
CA HIS A 595 -0.17 -7.43 -3.92
C HIS A 595 -0.37 -5.96 -3.56
N ASN A 596 0.73 -5.23 -3.32
CA ASN A 596 0.66 -3.78 -3.10
C ASN A 596 0.09 -3.04 -4.31
N PHE A 597 0.47 -3.43 -5.53
CA PHE A 597 -0.08 -2.84 -6.76
C PHE A 597 -1.59 -3.10 -6.92
N ILE A 598 -2.06 -4.31 -6.64
CA ILE A 598 -3.48 -4.63 -6.76
C ILE A 598 -4.31 -3.83 -5.73
N ILE A 599 -3.82 -3.64 -4.50
CA ILE A 599 -4.49 -2.77 -3.51
C ILE A 599 -4.66 -1.37 -4.07
N THR A 600 -3.58 -0.73 -4.49
CA THR A 600 -3.59 0.69 -4.86
C THR A 600 -4.37 0.96 -6.15
N THR A 601 -4.56 -0.05 -6.99
CA THR A 601 -5.32 0.08 -8.24
C THR A 601 -6.76 -0.43 -8.16
N SER A 602 -7.07 -1.36 -7.26
CA SER A 602 -8.38 -2.02 -7.19
C SER A 602 -9.27 -1.54 -6.04
N LEU A 603 -8.70 -0.87 -5.02
CA LEU A 603 -9.47 -0.34 -3.89
C LEU A 603 -9.63 1.19 -4.00
N PRO A 604 -10.83 1.73 -3.72
CA PRO A 604 -11.03 3.15 -3.49
C PRO A 604 -10.07 3.69 -2.42
N ASP A 605 -9.66 4.96 -2.53
CA ASP A 605 -8.66 5.59 -1.65
C ASP A 605 -9.00 5.46 -0.15
N HIS A 606 -10.28 5.55 0.21
CA HIS A 606 -10.74 5.42 1.59
C HIS A 606 -10.61 3.99 2.17
N LEU A 607 -10.50 2.96 1.31
CA LEU A 607 -10.33 1.55 1.70
C LEU A 607 -8.90 1.04 1.57
N GLN A 608 -8.01 1.75 0.87
CA GLN A 608 -6.63 1.30 0.63
C GLN A 608 -5.83 1.09 1.92
N ALA A 609 -6.03 1.94 2.94
CA ALA A 609 -5.37 1.79 4.23
C ALA A 609 -5.79 0.50 4.95
N VAL A 610 -7.10 0.19 4.95
CA VAL A 610 -7.65 -1.04 5.54
C VAL A 610 -7.19 -2.26 4.74
N GLY A 611 -7.22 -2.19 3.41
CA GLY A 611 -6.74 -3.25 2.53
C GLY A 611 -5.23 -3.54 2.72
N GLY A 612 -4.41 -2.50 2.85
CA GLY A 612 -2.99 -2.62 3.14
C GLY A 612 -2.71 -3.26 4.50
N ALA A 613 -3.44 -2.85 5.54
CA ALA A 613 -3.30 -3.43 6.88
C ALA A 613 -3.76 -4.91 6.91
N LEU A 614 -4.82 -5.25 6.18
CA LEU A 614 -5.26 -6.64 6.00
C LEU A 614 -4.18 -7.48 5.33
N ILE A 615 -3.56 -7.01 4.25
CA ILE A 615 -2.46 -7.72 3.59
C ILE A 615 -1.27 -7.88 4.51
N ALA A 616 -0.85 -6.84 5.23
CA ALA A 616 0.24 -6.95 6.20
C ALA A 616 -0.07 -8.01 7.28
N SER A 617 -1.29 -8.05 7.81
CA SER A 617 -1.75 -9.08 8.75
C SER A 617 -1.66 -10.49 8.15
N MET A 618 -2.17 -10.67 6.93
CA MET A 618 -2.21 -11.97 6.23
C MET A 618 -0.82 -12.50 5.88
N LEU A 619 0.14 -11.60 5.65
CA LEU A 619 1.53 -11.92 5.37
C LEU A 619 2.17 -12.67 6.56
N TYR A 620 2.06 -12.11 7.76
CA TYR A 620 2.55 -12.77 8.98
C TYR A 620 1.69 -13.97 9.38
N LEU A 621 0.37 -13.91 9.14
CA LEU A 621 -0.52 -15.04 9.42
C LEU A 621 -0.13 -16.27 8.60
N GLY A 622 0.15 -16.08 7.31
CA GLY A 622 0.58 -17.15 6.42
C GLY A 622 1.85 -17.82 6.93
N MET A 623 2.84 -17.05 7.37
CA MET A 623 4.09 -17.57 7.93
C MET A 623 3.85 -18.42 9.19
N ALA A 624 3.02 -17.95 10.13
CA ALA A 624 2.73 -18.68 11.36
C ALA A 624 1.85 -19.93 11.13
N PHE A 625 0.79 -19.79 10.33
CA PHE A 625 -0.20 -20.84 10.10
C PHE A 625 0.41 -22.05 9.39
N TRP A 626 1.10 -21.83 8.26
CA TRP A 626 1.64 -22.93 7.45
C TRP A 626 2.81 -23.64 8.13
N LEU A 627 3.60 -22.92 8.94
CA LEU A 627 4.62 -23.55 9.77
C LEU A 627 3.99 -24.53 10.78
N GLY A 628 2.92 -24.13 11.47
CA GLY A 628 2.17 -25.02 12.38
C GLY A 628 1.56 -26.23 11.67
N VAL A 629 1.04 -26.07 10.45
CA VAL A 629 0.49 -27.19 9.66
C VAL A 629 1.56 -28.26 9.38
N VAL A 630 2.77 -27.85 9.00
CA VAL A 630 3.85 -28.79 8.71
C VAL A 630 4.40 -29.43 9.99
N GLU A 631 4.43 -28.71 11.11
CA GLU A 631 4.77 -29.27 12.43
C GLU A 631 3.80 -30.37 12.86
N MET A 632 2.50 -30.16 12.67
CA MET A 632 1.49 -31.19 12.89
C MET A 632 1.73 -32.42 12.01
N ALA A 633 1.97 -32.21 10.70
CA ALA A 633 2.23 -33.30 9.77
C ALA A 633 3.49 -34.11 10.13
N THR A 634 4.57 -33.42 10.49
CA THR A 634 5.84 -34.05 10.90
C THR A 634 5.72 -34.78 12.23
N SER A 635 4.93 -34.26 13.18
CA SER A 635 4.64 -34.91 14.46
C SER A 635 3.86 -36.21 14.26
N ALA A 636 2.77 -36.18 13.48
CA ALA A 636 1.98 -37.38 13.17
C ALA A 636 2.80 -38.46 12.43
N GLN A 637 3.77 -38.05 11.61
CA GLN A 637 4.65 -38.99 10.92
C GLN A 637 5.70 -39.63 11.85
N LYS A 638 6.20 -38.89 12.85
CA LYS A 638 7.07 -39.45 13.90
C LYS A 638 6.34 -40.50 14.73
N GLU A 639 5.10 -40.21 15.14
CA GLU A 639 4.26 -41.13 15.92
C GLU A 639 3.99 -42.43 15.16
N LYS A 640 3.54 -42.36 13.90
CA LYS A 640 3.37 -43.54 13.03
C LYS A 640 4.66 -44.35 12.87
N ARG A 641 5.82 -43.68 12.82
CA ARG A 641 7.11 -44.37 12.68
C ARG A 641 7.53 -45.06 13.97
N ALA A 642 7.20 -44.49 15.14
CA ALA A 642 7.40 -45.13 16.43
C ALA A 642 6.49 -46.36 16.59
N GLU A 643 5.20 -46.24 16.27
CA GLU A 643 4.25 -47.37 16.29
C GLU A 643 4.70 -48.53 15.39
N ASN A 644 5.23 -48.23 14.20
CA ASN A 644 5.76 -49.24 13.29
C ASN A 644 7.04 -49.93 13.80
N LEU A 645 7.83 -49.26 14.63
CA LEU A 645 9.04 -49.83 15.23
C LEU A 645 8.69 -50.71 16.43
N ASP A 646 7.73 -50.29 17.26
CA ASP A 646 7.24 -51.04 18.42
C ASP A 646 6.39 -52.26 18.00
N GLY A 647 5.69 -52.19 16.86
CA GLY A 647 4.95 -53.32 16.28
C GLY A 647 5.82 -54.34 15.53
N ALA A 648 7.11 -54.05 15.32
CA ALA A 648 8.07 -54.92 14.66
C ALA A 648 9.04 -55.62 15.64
N SER A 649 9.00 -55.27 16.93
CA SER A 649 9.66 -55.95 18.06
C SER A 649 8.72 -56.91 18.76
#